data_AF-A0AAD2A7I5-F1
#
_entry.id   AF-A0AAD2A7I5-F1
#
_cell.length_a   1.000
_cell.length_b   1.000
_cell.length_c   1.000
_cell.angle_alpha   90.00
_cell.angle_beta   90.00
_cell.angle_gamma   90.00
#
_symmetry.space_group_name_H-M   'P 1'
#
loop_
_entity.id
_entity.type
_entity.pdbx_description
1 polymer ?
#
loop_
_entity_poly.entity_id
_entity_poly.type
_entity_poly.pdbx_seq_one_letter_code
_entity_poly.pdbx_strand_id
1 'polypeptide(L)'
;MASLKITKKHNRHLNNPFPSNPKTLPCIHGNLLFDSQSVPSEQIYDIGKDFQLNWSSKNGGSLCIFHKSQPSRSMWSTVPGRSFVSAAVAETEIEESRGSFVIKDRDIRLICNHQTIDNIRTIDPSDIVLHANNQDFTSFSNVMDQESQHKGIQLPALLITGKIFCVKKRKISIQSSDSIEKQPSTNAKYWMLFDQKNNNQIGFQVKLAKPKMEYRQKLSPRTYSYRAFASKFGRIRRLRVGFSRYFSRKRGIITVSPAEEENVVMKNERVPDFNRICITYSSEKSEKFYGFGEQFSHMDFKGKRVPIFVQEQGIGRGDQPITFAANLVSYRAGGDESTTYAPSPFYMTSKMRSLYLEGYNYSVFDLTKDDSIQIQIHGDLVEGRILHGNSPTEHIEQFTENIGSPQKLHDWIISGAVVGHGNSPTELIEHFTETIGRPQKLPDWIISGAVVGLQGGTETVRHVWKELQAQETPVSAFWLQDWVGQRKTVIGSQLWWNWEVDSNRYSGWRQLIKDLGAQDIKVMTYCNPCLALMDKKPNAKRNLFEEAMKLDILVKEKNGDPYMVPNTAFDVGMLDLTHPQTESWFKQILQEMVDDGVRGWMADFGEGLPVDACLYSGEDPITAHNRYPELWAKINREFVEEWKSSLVGKEKEDQEEAMVFFMRAGFRNSPKWETQPWFSS
;
A
#
# COMPACT_ATOMS: atom_id res chain seq x y z
N MET A 1 2.35 -7.50 21.50
CA MET A 1 2.06 -7.01 20.14
C MET A 1 0.55 -7.07 19.92
N ALA A 2 -0.02 -6.17 19.13
CA ALA A 2 -1.39 -6.36 18.65
C ALA A 2 -1.42 -7.68 17.86
N SER A 3 -2.44 -8.51 18.07
CA SER A 3 -2.51 -9.81 17.40
C SER A 3 -2.87 -9.62 15.92
N LEU A 4 -2.13 -10.28 15.04
CA LEU A 4 -2.47 -10.47 13.63
C LEU A 4 -3.07 -11.86 13.51
N LYS A 5 -4.31 -11.93 13.04
CA LYS A 5 -5.01 -13.20 12.78
C LYS A 5 -5.23 -13.36 11.29
N ILE A 6 -4.67 -14.41 10.70
CA ILE A 6 -4.86 -14.73 9.28
C ILE A 6 -5.77 -15.95 9.18
N THR A 7 -6.80 -15.87 8.33
CA THR A 7 -7.77 -16.95 8.12
C THR A 7 -7.92 -17.24 6.63
N LYS A 8 -7.48 -18.44 6.22
CA LYS A 8 -7.60 -18.93 4.84
C LYS A 8 -8.95 -19.63 4.63
N LYS A 9 -9.66 -19.31 3.55
CA LYS A 9 -11.04 -19.79 3.28
C LYS A 9 -11.22 -20.52 1.94
N HIS A 10 -10.17 -21.16 1.43
CA HIS A 10 -10.16 -21.77 0.10
C HIS A 10 -11.20 -22.89 -0.14
N ASN A 11 -11.71 -23.56 0.91
CA ASN A 11 -12.53 -24.77 0.82
C ASN A 11 -13.88 -24.71 1.58
N ARG A 12 -14.56 -23.56 1.61
CA ARG A 12 -15.88 -23.47 2.27
C ARG A 12 -16.96 -24.22 1.46
N HIS A 13 -17.64 -25.17 2.09
CA HIS A 13 -18.72 -25.96 1.48
C HIS A 13 -19.99 -25.15 1.16
N LEU A 14 -20.19 -23.99 1.81
CA LEU A 14 -21.27 -23.05 1.54
C LEU A 14 -20.68 -21.64 1.54
N ASN A 15 -20.61 -21.02 0.36
CA ASN A 15 -20.13 -19.66 0.21
C ASN A 15 -21.27 -18.66 0.49
N ASN A 16 -20.99 -17.61 1.24
CA ASN A 16 -21.90 -16.48 1.38
C ASN A 16 -21.74 -15.57 0.15
N PRO A 17 -22.74 -15.45 -0.73
CA PRO A 17 -22.61 -14.66 -1.94
C PRO A 17 -22.65 -13.13 -1.68
N PHE A 18 -23.10 -12.72 -0.48
CA PHE A 18 -23.14 -11.33 -0.02
C PHE A 18 -22.22 -11.14 1.19
N PRO A 19 -20.88 -11.14 1.00
CA PRO A 19 -19.96 -10.88 2.09
C PRO A 19 -20.21 -9.49 2.68
N SER A 20 -20.27 -9.39 4.01
CA SER A 20 -20.41 -8.09 4.68
C SER A 20 -19.17 -7.22 4.47
N ASN A 21 -19.37 -5.90 4.39
CA ASN A 21 -18.28 -4.93 4.37
C ASN A 21 -17.35 -5.13 5.59
N PRO A 22 -16.02 -5.08 5.39
CA PRO A 22 -15.08 -5.25 6.49
C PRO A 22 -15.25 -4.11 7.51
N LYS A 23 -15.17 -4.47 8.79
CA LYS A 23 -15.05 -3.46 9.86
C LYS A 23 -13.61 -2.96 9.87
N THR A 24 -13.42 -1.69 9.56
CA THR A 24 -12.11 -1.01 9.65
C THR A 24 -12.18 0.12 10.66
N LEU A 25 -11.04 0.69 11.01
CA LEU A 25 -10.94 1.89 11.83
C LEU A 25 -11.79 3.02 11.18
N PRO A 26 -12.81 3.55 11.87
CA PRO A 26 -13.59 4.66 11.33
C PRO A 26 -12.73 5.93 11.27
N CYS A 27 -13.19 6.93 10.52
CA CYS A 27 -12.55 8.24 10.51
C CYS A 27 -12.39 8.78 11.94
N ILE A 28 -11.15 8.99 12.36
CA ILE A 28 -10.83 9.51 13.69
C ILE A 28 -10.95 11.03 13.69
N HIS A 29 -11.58 11.57 14.73
CA HIS A 29 -11.69 13.01 14.95
C HIS A 29 -11.21 13.37 16.34
N GLY A 30 -10.40 14.42 16.44
CA GLY A 30 -10.13 15.09 17.69
C GLY A 30 -9.61 16.50 17.48
N ASN A 31 -9.24 17.11 18.60
CA ASN A 31 -8.94 18.54 18.66
C ASN A 31 -7.44 18.78 18.56
N LEU A 32 -7.08 19.85 17.87
CA LEU A 32 -5.75 20.42 17.91
C LEU A 32 -5.66 21.40 19.08
N LEU A 33 -4.58 21.27 19.84
CA LEU A 33 -4.13 22.22 20.84
C LEU A 33 -2.71 22.66 20.45
N PHE A 34 -2.25 23.78 20.96
CA PHE A 34 -0.88 24.26 20.76
C PHE A 34 -0.44 25.03 21.99
N ASP A 35 0.85 25.04 22.25
CA ASP A 35 1.43 25.86 23.32
C ASP A 35 1.63 27.29 22.80
N SER A 36 0.81 28.22 23.31
CA SER A 36 0.87 29.63 22.91
C SER A 36 2.14 30.36 23.34
N GLN A 37 2.96 29.76 24.21
CA GLN A 37 4.25 30.33 24.61
C GLN A 37 5.36 29.99 23.62
N SER A 38 5.31 28.80 23.01
CA SER A 38 6.33 28.32 22.07
C SER A 38 5.92 28.47 20.61
N VAL A 39 4.63 28.46 20.31
CA VAL A 39 4.09 28.59 18.95
C VAL A 39 3.44 29.98 18.80
N PRO A 40 3.95 30.84 17.90
CA PRO A 40 3.42 32.19 17.73
C PRO A 40 2.00 32.19 17.16
N SER A 41 1.35 33.34 17.21
CA SER A 41 -0.03 33.48 16.73
C SER A 41 -0.17 33.27 15.22
N GLU A 42 0.77 33.78 14.43
CA GLU A 42 0.91 33.56 12.98
C GLU A 42 2.40 33.55 12.62
N GLN A 43 2.83 32.60 11.79
CA GLN A 43 4.21 32.55 11.29
C GLN A 43 4.28 31.82 9.95
N ILE A 44 5.18 32.26 9.09
CA ILE A 44 5.55 31.61 7.83
C ILE A 44 6.93 30.97 8.01
N TYR A 45 7.06 29.73 7.58
CA TYR A 45 8.31 28.96 7.62
C TYR A 45 8.68 28.51 6.21
N ASP A 46 9.91 28.75 5.80
CA ASP A 46 10.43 28.22 4.55
C ASP A 46 10.65 26.70 4.64
N ILE A 47 10.26 26.00 3.57
CA ILE A 47 10.62 24.60 3.32
C ILE A 47 11.46 24.61 2.06
N GLY A 48 12.77 24.46 2.22
CA GLY A 48 13.73 24.65 1.15
C GLY A 48 13.67 26.06 0.56
N LYS A 49 13.86 26.14 -0.76
CA LYS A 49 13.87 27.39 -1.51
C LYS A 49 12.51 27.78 -2.03
N ASP A 50 11.68 26.80 -2.41
CA ASP A 50 10.53 27.01 -3.29
C ASP A 50 9.18 26.91 -2.55
N PHE A 51 9.19 26.42 -1.32
CA PHE A 51 7.96 26.18 -0.55
C PHE A 51 7.93 26.93 0.76
N GLN A 52 6.72 27.16 1.25
CA GLN A 52 6.47 27.77 2.54
C GLN A 52 5.29 27.11 3.24
N LEU A 53 5.39 26.99 4.56
CA LEU A 53 4.31 26.60 5.44
C LEU A 53 3.84 27.81 6.24
N ASN A 54 2.54 28.06 6.22
CA ASN A 54 1.89 29.11 7.00
C ASN A 54 1.17 28.47 8.19
N TRP A 55 1.52 28.89 9.40
CA TRP A 55 0.81 28.58 10.63
C TRP A 55 -0.09 29.76 11.02
N SER A 56 -1.31 29.46 11.47
CA SER A 56 -2.20 30.42 12.13
C SER A 56 -2.89 29.76 13.31
N SER A 57 -2.85 30.41 14.48
CA SER A 57 -3.55 30.03 15.71
C SER A 57 -5.07 30.31 15.67
N LYS A 58 -5.55 31.03 14.65
CA LYS A 58 -6.97 31.36 14.48
C LYS A 58 -7.80 30.08 14.36
N ASN A 59 -9.05 30.13 14.84
CA ASN A 59 -10.01 29.02 14.77
C ASN A 59 -9.46 27.68 15.32
N GLY A 60 -8.59 27.73 16.33
CA GLY A 60 -8.03 26.55 16.99
C GLY A 60 -6.73 26.03 16.39
N GLY A 61 -6.14 26.71 15.40
CA GLY A 61 -4.86 26.34 14.81
C GLY A 61 -5.02 25.66 13.45
N SER A 62 -4.21 26.07 12.46
CA SER A 62 -4.14 25.42 11.14
C SER A 62 -2.78 25.65 10.47
N LEU A 63 -2.35 24.66 9.69
CA LEU A 63 -1.18 24.68 8.82
C LEU A 63 -1.62 24.67 7.35
N CYS A 64 -0.98 25.48 6.52
CA CYS A 64 -1.19 25.49 5.06
C CYS A 64 0.14 25.55 4.34
N ILE A 65 0.35 24.68 3.36
CA ILE A 65 1.56 24.64 2.53
C ILE A 65 1.26 25.26 1.17
N PHE A 66 2.21 26.05 0.68
CA PHE A 66 2.16 26.75 -0.59
C PHE A 66 3.49 26.62 -1.34
N HIS A 67 3.41 26.64 -2.66
CA HIS A 67 4.56 26.91 -3.51
C HIS A 67 4.70 28.43 -3.68
N LYS A 68 5.93 28.96 -3.63
CA LYS A 68 6.20 30.41 -3.67
C LYS A 68 5.80 31.06 -5.00
N SER A 69 5.83 30.31 -6.11
CA SER A 69 5.31 30.80 -7.40
C SER A 69 3.79 30.99 -7.40
N GLN A 70 3.05 30.36 -6.47
CA GLN A 70 1.58 30.38 -6.41
C GLN A 70 1.06 30.46 -4.97
N PRO A 71 1.26 31.59 -4.30
CA PRO A 71 0.93 31.74 -2.88
C PRO A 71 -0.59 31.71 -2.60
N SER A 72 -1.44 31.85 -3.62
CA SER A 72 -2.90 31.79 -3.49
C SER A 72 -3.48 30.38 -3.53
N ARG A 73 -2.71 29.37 -3.99
CA ARG A 73 -3.16 27.98 -4.12
C ARG A 73 -2.48 27.10 -3.09
N SER A 74 -3.22 26.70 -2.06
CA SER A 74 -2.67 25.77 -1.07
C SER A 74 -2.60 24.34 -1.62
N MET A 75 -1.41 23.78 -1.55
CA MET A 75 -1.11 22.40 -1.97
C MET A 75 -1.59 21.38 -0.93
N TRP A 76 -1.54 21.75 0.35
CA TRP A 76 -1.97 20.94 1.48
C TRP A 76 -2.36 21.82 2.65
N SER A 77 -3.48 21.55 3.31
CA SER A 77 -3.91 22.34 4.47
C SER A 77 -4.63 21.48 5.49
N THR A 78 -4.35 21.67 6.77
CA THR A 78 -5.09 21.00 7.86
C THR A 78 -6.49 21.59 8.03
N VAL A 79 -7.41 20.83 8.63
CA VAL A 79 -8.72 21.38 9.05
C VAL A 79 -8.51 22.23 10.32
N PRO A 80 -8.95 23.51 10.35
CA PRO A 80 -8.75 24.37 11.53
C PRO A 80 -9.29 23.77 12.82
N GLY A 81 -8.47 23.80 13.88
CA GLY A 81 -8.80 23.31 15.21
C GLY A 81 -8.90 21.79 15.35
N ARG A 82 -8.64 21.02 14.30
CA ARG A 82 -8.69 19.55 14.32
C ARG A 82 -7.30 18.94 14.25
N SER A 83 -7.14 17.81 14.93
CA SER A 83 -5.92 17.00 14.87
C SER A 83 -5.65 16.55 13.42
N PHE A 84 -4.44 16.76 12.94
CA PHE A 84 -3.98 16.28 11.63
C PHE A 84 -3.11 15.03 11.72
N VAL A 85 -2.59 14.70 12.92
CA VAL A 85 -1.98 13.39 13.23
C VAL A 85 -2.80 12.70 14.32
N SER A 86 -3.10 11.43 14.12
CA SER A 86 -3.74 10.57 15.12
C SER A 86 -3.17 9.16 15.03
N ALA A 87 -3.34 8.37 16.09
CA ALA A 87 -2.86 7.00 16.11
C ALA A 87 -3.81 6.05 16.84
N ALA A 88 -3.76 4.78 16.46
CA ALA A 88 -4.53 3.75 17.13
C ALA A 88 -3.73 2.45 17.30
N VAL A 89 -4.21 1.64 18.24
CA VAL A 89 -3.82 0.24 18.38
C VAL A 89 -5.05 -0.61 18.09
N ALA A 90 -5.00 -1.36 17.00
CA ALA A 90 -6.05 -2.29 16.61
C ALA A 90 -5.48 -3.69 16.35
N GLU A 91 -6.24 -4.73 16.63
CA GLU A 91 -5.92 -6.07 16.16
C GLU A 91 -6.31 -6.20 14.70
N THR A 92 -5.49 -6.87 13.89
CA THR A 92 -5.76 -7.02 12.45
C THR A 92 -6.21 -8.45 12.19
N GLU A 93 -7.34 -8.62 11.51
CA GLU A 93 -7.71 -9.91 10.93
C GLU A 93 -7.68 -9.80 9.41
N ILE A 94 -6.95 -10.70 8.76
CA ILE A 94 -6.93 -10.82 7.30
C ILE A 94 -7.61 -12.13 6.93
N GLU A 95 -8.64 -12.04 6.08
CA GLU A 95 -9.20 -13.21 5.40
C GLU A 95 -8.65 -13.27 3.98
N GLU A 96 -8.10 -14.42 3.61
CA GLU A 96 -7.55 -14.67 2.28
C GLU A 96 -8.34 -15.80 1.61
N SER A 97 -8.62 -15.63 0.32
CA SER A 97 -9.23 -16.66 -0.53
C SER A 97 -8.75 -16.48 -1.97
N ARG A 98 -7.77 -17.30 -2.39
CA ARG A 98 -7.28 -17.40 -3.79
C ARG A 98 -6.93 -16.01 -4.37
N GLY A 99 -6.08 -15.26 -3.68
CA GLY A 99 -5.67 -13.91 -4.10
C GLY A 99 -6.68 -12.79 -3.81
N SER A 100 -7.88 -13.09 -3.31
CA SER A 100 -8.80 -12.07 -2.76
C SER A 100 -8.58 -11.87 -1.27
N PHE A 101 -8.54 -10.61 -0.82
CA PHE A 101 -8.22 -10.27 0.57
C PHE A 101 -9.28 -9.42 1.26
N VAL A 102 -9.33 -9.55 2.58
CA VAL A 102 -10.24 -8.77 3.43
C VAL A 102 -9.52 -8.41 4.71
N ILE A 103 -9.21 -7.14 4.87
CA ILE A 103 -8.51 -6.65 6.06
C ILE A 103 -9.52 -5.99 6.99
N LYS A 104 -9.54 -6.44 8.24
CA LYS A 104 -10.45 -5.98 9.28
C LYS A 104 -9.68 -5.51 10.50
N ASP A 105 -10.11 -4.40 11.07
CA ASP A 105 -9.70 -3.98 12.40
C ASP A 105 -10.65 -4.56 13.45
N ARG A 106 -10.10 -5.39 14.33
CA ARG A 106 -10.79 -5.93 15.51
C ARG A 106 -10.25 -5.26 16.77
N ASP A 107 -11.10 -5.25 17.79
CA ASP A 107 -10.75 -4.87 19.17
C ASP A 107 -9.82 -3.65 19.26
N ILE A 108 -10.31 -2.48 18.86
CA ILE A 108 -9.55 -1.23 18.93
C ILE A 108 -9.25 -0.90 20.40
N ARG A 109 -8.00 -1.12 20.82
CA ARG A 109 -7.59 -1.05 22.23
C ARG A 109 -7.36 0.39 22.69
N LEU A 110 -6.81 1.21 21.80
CA LEU A 110 -6.41 2.58 22.06
C LEU A 110 -6.61 3.44 20.81
N ILE A 111 -7.12 4.65 20.98
CA ILE A 111 -7.16 5.69 19.95
C ILE A 111 -6.66 6.98 20.61
N CYS A 112 -5.54 7.52 20.12
CA CYS A 112 -5.05 8.85 20.45
C CYS A 112 -5.45 9.80 19.32
N ASN A 113 -6.57 10.49 19.52
CA ASN A 113 -7.23 11.35 18.54
C ASN A 113 -7.01 12.85 18.80
N HIS A 114 -6.51 13.23 19.98
CA HIS A 114 -6.19 14.64 20.27
C HIS A 114 -4.70 14.89 20.04
N GLN A 115 -4.34 16.11 19.64
CA GLN A 115 -2.99 16.49 19.27
C GLN A 115 -2.61 17.81 19.95
N THR A 116 -1.39 17.93 20.46
CA THR A 116 -0.73 19.20 20.79
C THR A 116 0.36 19.49 19.77
N ILE A 117 0.56 20.75 19.39
CA ILE A 117 1.81 21.23 18.79
C ILE A 117 2.63 21.86 19.92
N ASP A 118 3.81 21.31 20.17
CA ASP A 118 4.73 21.81 21.18
C ASP A 118 5.74 22.78 20.54
N ASN A 119 6.16 22.54 19.29
CA ASN A 119 7.07 23.41 18.55
C ASN A 119 6.94 23.27 17.02
N ILE A 120 7.21 24.36 16.28
CA ILE A 120 7.41 24.38 14.84
C ILE A 120 8.75 25.10 14.60
N ARG A 121 9.74 24.38 14.07
CA ARG A 121 11.08 24.95 13.84
C ARG A 121 11.66 24.57 12.49
N THR A 122 12.33 25.52 11.87
CA THR A 122 13.21 25.26 10.74
C THR A 122 14.50 24.61 11.25
N ILE A 123 14.97 23.58 10.55
CA ILE A 123 16.24 22.90 10.78
C ILE A 123 17.21 23.43 9.73
N ASP A 124 18.30 24.03 10.21
CA ASP A 124 19.39 24.53 9.39
C ASP A 124 20.61 23.58 9.41
N PRO A 125 21.55 23.69 8.46
CA PRO A 125 22.75 22.85 8.42
C PRO A 125 23.58 22.86 9.71
N SER A 126 23.54 23.97 10.47
CA SER A 126 24.21 24.11 11.77
C SER A 126 23.61 23.27 12.89
N ASP A 127 22.32 22.91 12.82
CA ASP A 127 21.63 22.13 13.86
C ASP A 127 22.02 20.65 13.82
N ILE A 128 22.38 20.14 12.64
CA ILE A 128 22.85 18.76 12.45
C ILE A 128 24.18 18.53 13.19
N VAL A 129 25.05 19.54 13.23
CA VAL A 129 26.36 19.48 13.91
C VAL A 129 26.22 19.63 15.44
N LEU A 130 25.23 20.40 15.92
CA LEU A 130 25.04 20.69 17.35
C LEU A 130 24.21 19.64 18.11
N HIS A 131 23.38 18.84 17.41
CA HIS A 131 22.46 17.90 18.03
C HIS A 131 22.87 16.41 17.99
N ALA A 132 24.12 16.10 17.62
CA ALA A 132 24.68 14.74 17.72
C ALA A 132 24.63 14.16 19.16
N ASN A 133 24.44 14.99 20.19
CA ASN A 133 24.33 14.58 21.60
C ASN A 133 22.89 14.58 22.16
N ASN A 134 21.87 14.86 21.36
CA ASN A 134 20.48 14.94 21.83
C ASN A 134 19.71 13.65 21.48
N GLN A 135 19.22 12.91 22.48
CA GLN A 135 18.54 11.60 22.29
C GLN A 135 17.33 11.65 21.33
N ASP A 136 16.64 12.80 21.24
CA ASP A 136 15.50 13.01 20.33
C ASP A 136 15.95 13.18 18.85
N PHE A 137 17.19 13.61 18.59
CA PHE A 137 17.73 13.78 17.22
C PHE A 137 18.56 12.56 16.78
N THR A 138 19.24 11.88 17.71
CA THR A 138 19.97 10.62 17.42
C THR A 138 19.04 9.44 17.17
N SER A 139 17.85 9.41 17.78
CA SER A 139 16.80 8.43 17.42
C SER A 139 16.08 8.75 16.10
N PHE A 140 16.28 9.96 15.57
CA PHE A 140 15.84 10.40 14.24
C PHE A 140 16.92 10.12 13.18
N SER A 141 18.19 10.43 13.46
CA SER A 141 19.34 10.13 12.58
C SER A 141 19.63 8.63 12.46
N ASN A 142 19.53 7.85 13.54
CA ASN A 142 19.75 6.40 13.47
C ASN A 142 18.69 5.66 12.64
N VAL A 143 17.52 6.27 12.39
CA VAL A 143 16.52 5.74 11.47
C VAL A 143 16.80 6.15 10.02
N MET A 144 17.51 7.26 9.79
CA MET A 144 18.01 7.62 8.47
C MET A 144 19.17 6.69 8.01
N ASP A 145 19.96 6.16 8.95
CA ASP A 145 21.21 5.43 8.65
C ASP A 145 21.08 3.91 8.40
N GLN A 146 19.95 3.25 8.67
CA GLN A 146 19.90 1.78 8.57
C GLN A 146 19.45 1.22 7.22
N GLU A 147 18.69 1.93 6.38
CA GLU A 147 18.16 1.33 5.13
C GLU A 147 18.08 2.27 3.91
N SER A 148 18.49 3.55 4.00
CA SER A 148 18.40 4.48 2.85
C SER A 148 19.75 4.70 2.15
N GLN A 149 19.99 3.95 1.08
CA GLN A 149 21.05 4.32 0.12
C GLN A 149 20.66 5.62 -0.60
N HIS A 150 21.18 6.75 -0.08
CA HIS A 150 21.28 8.10 -0.67
C HIS A 150 19.99 8.88 -1.07
N LYS A 151 19.68 9.92 -0.29
CA LYS A 151 19.40 11.31 -0.75
C LYS A 151 19.34 12.24 0.46
N GLY A 152 20.32 13.14 0.60
CA GLY A 152 20.40 14.07 1.74
C GLY A 152 19.20 15.00 1.83
N ILE A 153 18.76 15.30 3.07
CA ILE A 153 17.71 16.29 3.36
C ILE A 153 18.12 17.64 2.76
N GLN A 154 17.31 18.21 1.87
CA GLN A 154 17.57 19.55 1.37
C GLN A 154 17.17 20.56 2.44
N LEU A 155 18.15 21.27 2.98
CA LEU A 155 17.95 22.28 4.00
C LEU A 155 17.67 23.65 3.35
N PRO A 156 16.85 24.51 3.97
CA PRO A 156 16.18 24.33 5.26
C PRO A 156 15.04 23.31 5.22
N ALA A 157 14.92 22.47 6.26
CA ALA A 157 13.78 21.55 6.45
C ALA A 157 12.92 22.01 7.63
N LEU A 158 11.64 21.63 7.69
CA LEU A 158 10.72 22.08 8.73
C LEU A 158 10.26 20.91 9.60
N LEU A 159 10.49 21.02 10.91
CA LEU A 159 10.09 20.01 11.88
C LEU A 159 9.00 20.53 12.81
N ILE A 160 7.89 19.80 12.85
CA ILE A 160 6.79 19.99 13.79
C ILE A 160 6.85 18.87 14.84
N THR A 161 6.87 19.24 16.12
CA THR A 161 6.85 18.28 17.22
C THR A 161 5.68 18.55 18.15
N GLY A 162 5.21 17.50 18.81
CA GLY A 162 4.09 17.60 19.72
C GLY A 162 3.72 16.26 20.33
N LYS A 163 2.51 16.18 20.90
CA LYS A 163 2.00 14.94 21.51
C LYS A 163 0.62 14.59 20.96
N ILE A 164 0.43 13.32 20.65
CA ILE A 164 -0.90 12.74 20.48
C ILE A 164 -1.35 12.12 21.81
N PHE A 165 -2.63 12.24 22.14
CA PHE A 165 -3.15 11.70 23.38
C PHE A 165 -4.63 11.31 23.31
N CYS A 166 -5.05 10.50 24.28
CA CYS A 166 -6.43 10.13 24.50
C CYS A 166 -6.86 10.47 25.93
N VAL A 167 -8.14 10.81 26.13
CA VAL A 167 -8.72 11.02 27.45
C VAL A 167 -9.81 9.96 27.70
N LYS A 168 -9.48 8.88 28.41
CA LYS A 168 -10.48 7.87 28.82
C LYS A 168 -11.11 8.30 30.15
N LYS A 169 -12.43 8.53 30.18
CA LYS A 169 -13.19 8.64 31.44
C LYS A 169 -13.47 7.23 31.97
N ARG A 170 -12.80 6.80 33.04
CA ARG A 170 -13.21 5.63 33.83
C ARG A 170 -13.87 6.09 35.13
N LYS A 171 -15.12 5.69 35.39
CA LYS A 171 -15.70 5.74 36.73
C LYS A 171 -15.12 4.58 37.53
N ILE A 172 -14.27 4.87 38.51
CA ILE A 172 -13.84 3.89 39.50
C ILE A 172 -14.77 4.07 40.70
N SER A 173 -15.67 3.12 40.95
CA SER A 173 -16.44 3.08 42.20
C SER A 173 -15.58 2.43 43.27
N ILE A 174 -15.01 3.25 44.17
CA ILE A 174 -14.40 2.75 45.40
C ILE A 174 -15.52 2.61 46.43
N GLN A 175 -15.59 1.48 47.13
CA GLN A 175 -16.44 1.30 48.31
C GLN A 175 -15.89 2.10 49.49
N SER A 176 -15.93 3.43 49.38
CA SER A 176 -15.81 4.39 50.47
C SER A 176 -16.30 5.73 49.94
N SER A 177 -16.86 6.57 50.81
CA SER A 177 -17.69 7.73 50.45
C SER A 177 -17.00 8.90 49.74
N ASP A 178 -15.82 8.71 49.15
CA ASP A 178 -15.11 9.71 48.34
C ASP A 178 -14.65 9.10 47.00
N SER A 179 -15.32 9.46 45.90
CA SER A 179 -14.95 9.05 44.55
C SER A 179 -13.83 9.94 43.98
N ILE A 180 -12.60 9.43 43.88
CA ILE A 180 -11.50 10.09 43.16
C ILE A 180 -11.59 9.70 41.67
N GLU A 181 -11.95 10.65 40.80
CA GLU A 181 -11.81 10.48 39.35
C GLU A 181 -10.33 10.58 38.93
N LYS A 182 -9.63 9.45 38.83
CA LYS A 182 -8.34 9.37 38.11
C LYS A 182 -8.63 9.16 36.62
N GLN A 183 -8.27 10.11 35.78
CA GLN A 183 -8.37 9.98 34.32
C GLN A 183 -7.03 9.45 33.78
N PRO A 184 -6.92 8.17 33.39
CA PRO A 184 -5.76 7.69 32.67
C PRO A 184 -5.73 8.34 31.27
N SER A 185 -4.62 8.98 30.93
CA SER A 185 -4.34 9.51 29.61
C SER A 185 -3.14 8.78 29.03
N THR A 186 -3.33 8.10 27.90
CA THR A 186 -2.20 7.65 27.09
C THR A 186 -1.76 8.79 26.21
N ASN A 187 -0.46 9.03 26.12
CA ASN A 187 0.12 9.98 25.18
C ASN A 187 1.36 9.40 24.48
N ALA A 188 1.73 9.99 23.35
CA ALA A 188 3.02 9.76 22.71
C ALA A 188 3.48 11.03 22.00
N LYS A 189 4.80 11.24 21.98
CA LYS A 189 5.39 12.26 21.12
C LYS A 189 5.23 11.87 19.65
N TYR A 190 5.09 12.86 18.77
CA TYR A 190 5.21 12.67 17.34
C TYR A 190 6.20 13.68 16.75
N TRP A 191 6.75 13.32 15.60
CA TRP A 191 7.57 14.18 14.75
C TRP A 191 6.97 14.19 13.35
N MET A 192 6.74 15.37 12.79
CA MET A 192 6.36 15.56 11.40
C MET A 192 7.39 16.44 10.71
N LEU A 193 8.17 15.86 9.81
CA LEU A 193 9.18 16.55 9.02
C LEU A 193 8.61 16.89 7.64
N PHE A 194 8.93 18.08 7.15
CA PHE A 194 8.80 18.45 5.74
C PHE A 194 10.16 18.88 5.21
N ASP A 195 10.54 18.37 4.05
CA ASP A 195 11.76 18.79 3.36
C ASP A 195 11.53 18.92 1.86
N GLN A 196 12.19 19.89 1.24
CA GLN A 196 12.13 20.03 -0.21
C GLN A 196 12.92 18.89 -0.86
N LYS A 197 12.36 18.22 -1.87
CA LYS A 197 13.07 17.18 -2.63
C LYS A 197 13.60 17.70 -3.96
N ASN A 198 12.82 18.58 -4.60
CA ASN A 198 13.18 19.37 -5.77
C ASN A 198 12.26 20.62 -5.80
N ASN A 199 12.30 21.43 -6.85
CA ASN A 199 11.45 22.63 -6.99
C ASN A 199 9.94 22.33 -7.00
N ASN A 200 9.53 21.11 -7.34
CA ASN A 200 8.12 20.75 -7.50
C ASN A 200 7.60 19.81 -6.39
N GLN A 201 8.42 19.46 -5.40
CA GLN A 201 8.07 18.41 -4.44
C GLN A 201 8.53 18.69 -3.02
N ILE A 202 7.63 18.39 -2.09
CA ILE A 202 7.90 18.33 -0.66
C ILE A 202 7.79 16.88 -0.22
N GLY A 203 8.84 16.35 0.41
CA GLY A 203 8.75 15.13 1.19
C GLY A 203 8.16 15.40 2.56
N PHE A 204 7.37 14.46 3.08
CA PHE A 204 6.92 14.49 4.46
C PHE A 204 7.15 13.14 5.13
N GLN A 205 7.47 13.19 6.41
CA GLN A 205 7.63 12.00 7.25
C GLN A 205 6.90 12.20 8.58
N VAL A 206 6.17 11.20 9.04
CA VAL A 206 5.50 11.19 10.35
C VAL A 206 5.95 9.97 11.14
N LYS A 207 6.52 10.18 12.32
CA LYS A 207 6.96 9.11 13.22
C LYS A 207 6.36 9.29 14.60
N LEU A 208 5.98 8.18 15.23
CA LEU A 208 5.43 8.17 16.58
C LEU A 208 6.41 7.56 17.59
N ALA A 209 6.46 8.14 18.78
CA ALA A 209 7.08 7.51 19.92
C ALA A 209 6.18 6.40 20.49
N LYS A 210 6.77 5.51 21.30
CA LYS A 210 6.01 4.50 22.03
C LYS A 210 5.01 5.14 23.01
N PRO A 211 3.80 4.59 23.13
CA PRO A 211 2.77 5.13 24.01
C PRO A 211 3.17 5.03 25.49
N LYS A 212 2.97 6.13 26.21
CA LYS A 212 3.17 6.24 27.66
C LYS A 212 1.82 6.46 28.35
N MET A 213 1.57 5.74 29.44
CA MET A 213 0.40 5.96 30.29
C MET A 213 0.75 6.97 31.38
N GLU A 214 -0.04 8.03 31.47
CA GLU A 214 0.04 9.02 32.54
C GLU A 214 -1.29 9.04 33.31
N TYR A 215 -1.21 9.21 34.63
CA TYR A 215 -2.37 9.37 35.50
C TYR A 215 -2.48 10.83 35.94
N ARG A 216 -3.50 11.55 35.46
CA ARG A 216 -3.80 12.89 36.00
C ARG A 216 -4.60 12.77 37.30
N GLN A 217 -4.06 13.32 38.39
CA GLN A 217 -4.83 13.62 39.60
C GLN A 217 -5.58 14.94 39.39
N LYS A 218 -6.91 14.92 39.39
CA LYS A 218 -7.69 16.16 39.53
C LYS A 218 -7.81 16.49 41.02
N LEU A 219 -7.15 17.54 41.48
CA LEU A 219 -7.52 18.22 42.73
C LEU A 219 -8.78 19.05 42.44
N SER A 220 -9.92 18.64 42.97
CA SER A 220 -11.13 19.48 42.97
C SER A 220 -10.95 20.62 44.00
N PRO A 221 -11.37 21.86 43.70
CA PRO A 221 -11.41 22.91 44.71
C PRO A 221 -12.46 22.53 45.76
N ARG A 222 -12.08 22.42 47.04
CA ARG A 222 -13.02 22.25 48.15
C ARG A 222 -13.81 23.56 48.32
N THR A 223 -15.02 23.61 47.79
CA THR A 223 -16.01 24.62 48.20
C THR A 223 -16.74 24.10 49.44
N TYR A 224 -16.41 24.64 50.62
CA TYR A 224 -17.21 24.41 51.83
C TYR A 224 -18.56 25.11 51.66
N SER A 225 -19.63 24.34 51.46
CA SER A 225 -21.00 24.84 51.60
C SER A 225 -21.62 24.27 52.88
N TYR A 226 -22.04 25.18 53.76
CA TYR A 226 -22.79 24.87 54.97
C TYR A 226 -24.12 24.21 54.59
N ARG A 227 -24.38 23.01 55.14
CA ARG A 227 -25.70 22.37 55.07
C ARG A 227 -26.66 23.06 56.03
N ALA A 228 -27.56 23.89 55.50
CA ALA A 228 -28.77 24.28 56.22
C ALA A 228 -29.83 23.18 56.08
N PHE A 229 -30.40 22.77 57.22
CA PHE A 229 -31.49 21.81 57.34
C PHE A 229 -32.74 22.28 56.59
N ALA A 230 -33.29 21.45 55.71
CA ALA A 230 -34.64 21.59 55.20
C ALA A 230 -35.45 20.34 55.57
N SER A 231 -36.47 20.53 56.39
CA SER A 231 -37.42 19.53 56.85
C SER A 231 -38.32 19.07 55.68
N LYS A 232 -38.32 17.76 55.41
CA LYS A 232 -39.27 17.15 54.46
C LYS A 232 -40.51 16.68 55.21
N PHE A 233 -41.63 17.37 54.94
CA PHE A 233 -42.98 16.86 55.19
C PHE A 233 -43.24 15.58 54.38
N GLY A 234 -43.95 14.64 55.02
CA GLY A 234 -44.13 13.28 54.55
C GLY A 234 -45.07 13.09 53.37
N ARG A 235 -44.94 11.92 52.75
CA ARG A 235 -46.06 11.25 52.08
C ARG A 235 -46.06 9.77 52.45
N ILE A 236 -47.22 9.35 52.92
CA ILE A 236 -47.63 8.01 53.32
C ILE A 236 -47.88 7.15 52.07
N ARG A 237 -47.37 5.92 52.05
CA ARG A 237 -48.03 4.78 51.39
C ARG A 237 -47.81 3.49 52.20
N ARG A 238 -48.91 3.03 52.81
CA ARG A 238 -49.21 1.63 53.20
C ARG A 238 -49.27 0.77 51.92
N LEU A 239 -49.08 -0.54 51.85
CA LEU A 239 -48.82 -1.66 52.78
C LEU A 239 -48.53 -2.89 51.87
N ARG A 240 -47.66 -3.83 52.29
CA ARG A 240 -48.03 -5.26 52.36
C ARG A 240 -46.95 -6.06 53.09
N VAL A 241 -47.41 -6.82 54.08
CA VAL A 241 -46.67 -7.69 54.98
C VAL A 241 -46.60 -9.09 54.36
N GLY A 242 -45.47 -9.78 54.50
CA GLY A 242 -45.35 -11.19 54.12
C GLY A 242 -43.98 -11.81 54.37
N PHE A 243 -43.73 -12.18 55.63
CA PHE A 243 -42.83 -13.25 56.12
C PHE A 243 -41.33 -13.26 55.76
N SER A 244 -40.53 -12.90 56.76
CA SER A 244 -39.12 -13.23 56.92
C SER A 244 -38.94 -14.67 57.43
N ARG A 245 -37.93 -15.38 56.92
CA ARG A 245 -37.20 -16.41 57.67
C ARG A 245 -35.73 -15.97 57.79
N TYR A 246 -35.37 -15.60 59.00
CA TYR A 246 -34.00 -15.40 59.47
C TYR A 246 -33.25 -16.73 59.50
N PHE A 247 -32.05 -16.77 58.92
CA PHE A 247 -30.96 -17.62 59.43
C PHE A 247 -29.93 -16.74 60.12
N SER A 248 -29.76 -17.00 61.41
CA SER A 248 -28.75 -16.41 62.29
C SER A 248 -27.35 -16.88 61.90
N ARG A 249 -26.37 -15.98 61.89
CA ARG A 249 -25.00 -16.29 62.36
C ARG A 249 -24.17 -15.05 62.69
N LYS A 250 -23.92 -14.94 64.01
CA LYS A 250 -22.81 -14.34 64.77
C LYS A 250 -22.10 -13.09 64.20
N ARG A 251 -22.31 -11.96 64.91
CA ARG A 251 -21.34 -10.85 64.97
C ARG A 251 -20.07 -11.35 65.64
N GLY A 252 -18.98 -11.47 64.88
CA GLY A 252 -17.63 -11.46 65.40
C GLY A 252 -17.11 -10.03 65.39
N ILE A 253 -16.65 -9.53 66.53
CA ILE A 253 -15.84 -8.33 66.61
C ILE A 253 -14.45 -8.72 66.11
N ILE A 254 -14.03 -8.17 64.96
CA ILE A 254 -12.63 -8.22 64.52
C ILE A 254 -12.06 -6.83 64.77
N THR A 255 -11.21 -6.74 65.79
CA THR A 255 -10.32 -5.61 66.01
C THR A 255 -9.28 -5.63 64.89
N VAL A 256 -9.35 -4.67 63.98
CA VAL A 256 -8.34 -4.49 62.93
C VAL A 256 -7.17 -3.73 63.56
N SER A 257 -6.08 -4.45 63.83
CA SER A 257 -4.75 -3.84 63.95
C SER A 257 -4.34 -3.25 62.59
N PRO A 258 -3.60 -2.13 62.54
CA PRO A 258 -3.26 -1.47 61.28
C PRO A 258 -2.37 -2.42 60.46
N ALA A 259 -2.95 -3.01 59.42
CA ALA A 259 -2.18 -3.71 58.41
C ALA A 259 -1.41 -2.67 57.61
N GLU A 260 -0.12 -2.95 57.52
CA GLU A 260 0.93 -2.23 56.82
C GLU A 260 0.48 -1.76 55.43
N GLU A 261 0.99 -0.60 55.02
CA GLU A 261 0.90 -0.10 53.66
C GLU A 261 1.42 -1.15 52.67
N GLU A 262 0.53 -2.02 52.18
CA GLU A 262 0.76 -2.72 50.92
C GLU A 262 0.79 -1.64 49.83
N ASN A 263 2.00 -1.19 49.52
CA ASN A 263 2.33 -0.62 48.24
C ASN A 263 1.87 -1.61 47.17
N VAL A 264 0.66 -1.40 46.64
CA VAL A 264 0.20 -2.06 45.43
C VAL A 264 1.16 -1.64 44.32
N VAL A 265 2.21 -2.44 44.12
CA VAL A 265 3.05 -2.40 42.93
C VAL A 265 2.13 -2.73 41.77
N MET A 266 1.53 -1.69 41.20
CA MET A 266 0.73 -1.77 39.99
C MET A 266 1.63 -2.36 38.91
N LYS A 267 1.33 -3.58 38.46
CA LYS A 267 1.96 -4.18 37.26
C LYS A 267 1.95 -3.11 36.16
N ASN A 268 3.13 -2.73 35.68
CA ASN A 268 3.30 -1.95 34.46
C ASN A 268 2.71 -2.76 33.30
N GLU A 269 1.40 -2.64 33.05
CA GLU A 269 0.81 -3.11 31.80
C GLU A 269 1.44 -2.31 30.66
N ARG A 270 2.37 -2.94 29.95
CA ARG A 270 3.07 -2.34 28.82
C ARG A 270 2.04 -2.06 27.73
N VAL A 271 1.81 -0.78 27.41
CA VAL A 271 0.91 -0.41 26.33
C VAL A 271 1.51 -0.92 25.01
N PRO A 272 0.74 -1.63 24.18
CA PRO A 272 1.20 -2.03 22.85
C PRO A 272 1.57 -0.81 22.01
N ASP A 273 2.63 -0.94 21.21
CA ASP A 273 3.06 0.09 20.26
C ASP A 273 1.93 0.38 19.24
N PHE A 274 1.87 1.63 18.75
CA PHE A 274 0.91 2.00 17.72
C PHE A 274 1.15 1.22 16.44
N ASN A 275 0.07 0.79 15.78
CA ASN A 275 0.14 0.11 14.49
C ASN A 275 -0.80 0.75 13.45
N ARG A 276 -1.36 1.91 13.78
CA ARG A 276 -2.15 2.74 12.88
C ARG A 276 -1.70 4.19 13.04
N ILE A 277 -1.34 4.80 11.92
CA ILE A 277 -1.18 6.26 11.82
C ILE A 277 -2.29 6.80 10.93
N CYS A 278 -2.89 7.91 11.34
CA CYS A 278 -3.89 8.60 10.55
C CYS A 278 -3.44 10.03 10.29
N ILE A 279 -3.37 10.41 9.02
CA ILE A 279 -3.10 11.78 8.57
C ILE A 279 -4.41 12.38 8.07
N THR A 280 -4.85 13.48 8.67
CA THR A 280 -6.11 14.16 8.32
C THR A 280 -5.83 15.56 7.83
N TYR A 281 -6.39 15.91 6.67
CA TYR A 281 -6.29 17.25 6.12
C TYR A 281 -7.57 17.67 5.42
N SER A 282 -7.67 18.96 5.12
CA SER A 282 -8.87 19.58 4.56
C SER A 282 -9.05 19.23 3.09
N SER A 283 -10.31 19.09 2.71
CA SER A 283 -10.74 18.93 1.32
C SER A 283 -12.10 19.61 1.17
N GLU A 284 -12.40 20.12 -0.03
CA GLU A 284 -13.72 20.70 -0.28
C GLU A 284 -14.73 19.64 -0.74
N LYS A 285 -16.01 19.88 -0.49
CA LYS A 285 -17.09 18.98 -0.93
C LYS A 285 -17.10 18.76 -2.45
N SER A 286 -16.78 19.80 -3.20
CA SER A 286 -16.73 19.80 -4.67
C SER A 286 -15.39 19.32 -5.24
N GLU A 287 -14.40 19.02 -4.39
CA GLU A 287 -13.10 18.51 -4.84
C GLU A 287 -13.24 17.06 -5.26
N LYS A 288 -12.84 16.77 -6.50
CA LYS A 288 -12.85 15.43 -7.08
C LYS A 288 -11.46 14.81 -6.96
N PHE A 289 -11.40 13.49 -6.77
CA PHE A 289 -10.15 12.73 -6.58
C PHE A 289 -9.98 11.68 -7.65
N TYR A 290 -8.81 11.63 -8.29
CA TYR A 290 -8.46 10.71 -9.37
C TYR A 290 -7.14 10.01 -9.06
N GLY A 291 -6.90 8.85 -9.67
CA GLY A 291 -5.69 8.05 -9.49
C GLY A 291 -5.98 6.75 -8.75
N PHE A 292 -5.21 6.48 -7.70
CA PHE A 292 -5.22 5.25 -6.92
C PHE A 292 -4.75 4.00 -7.67
N GLY A 293 -3.94 4.19 -8.72
CA GLY A 293 -3.49 3.13 -9.61
C GLY A 293 -4.52 2.83 -10.69
N GLU A 294 -4.58 1.59 -11.11
CA GLU A 294 -5.55 1.12 -12.09
C GLU A 294 -6.89 0.83 -11.42
N GLN A 295 -7.91 1.62 -11.74
CA GLN A 295 -9.23 1.53 -11.11
C GLN A 295 -10.31 1.36 -12.18
N PHE A 296 -11.23 0.41 -11.97
CA PHE A 296 -12.13 -0.05 -13.03
C PHE A 296 -13.59 0.36 -12.85
N SER A 297 -14.03 0.71 -11.63
CA SER A 297 -15.44 1.11 -11.37
C SER A 297 -15.66 2.62 -11.37
N HIS A 298 -14.66 3.41 -10.95
CA HIS A 298 -14.83 4.84 -10.72
C HIS A 298 -13.61 5.62 -11.19
N MET A 299 -13.87 6.81 -11.73
CA MET A 299 -12.84 7.82 -11.99
C MET A 299 -12.74 8.84 -10.84
N ASP A 300 -13.88 9.25 -10.26
CA ASP A 300 -13.92 10.16 -9.10
C ASP A 300 -14.17 9.39 -7.80
N PHE A 301 -13.27 9.57 -6.85
CA PHE A 301 -13.26 8.89 -5.56
C PHE A 301 -13.76 9.73 -4.38
N LYS A 302 -14.12 11.01 -4.57
CA LYS A 302 -14.77 11.78 -3.48
C LYS A 302 -16.02 11.05 -3.00
N GLY A 303 -16.19 10.97 -1.67
CA GLY A 303 -17.28 10.23 -1.04
C GLY A 303 -17.00 8.73 -0.84
N LYS A 304 -15.84 8.23 -1.27
CA LYS A 304 -15.49 6.79 -1.22
C LYS A 304 -14.34 6.51 -0.25
N ARG A 305 -14.18 5.24 0.13
CA ARG A 305 -12.97 4.74 0.79
C ARG A 305 -12.20 3.90 -0.21
N VAL A 306 -10.90 4.14 -0.33
CA VAL A 306 -10.03 3.46 -1.29
C VAL A 306 -8.95 2.70 -0.53
N PRO A 307 -9.08 1.38 -0.35
CA PRO A 307 -8.01 0.52 0.15
C PRO A 307 -6.90 0.39 -0.89
N ILE A 308 -5.65 0.47 -0.45
CA ILE A 308 -4.47 0.24 -1.27
C ILE A 308 -3.87 -1.11 -0.85
N PHE A 309 -4.27 -2.14 -1.59
CA PHE A 309 -3.80 -3.50 -1.42
C PHE A 309 -3.90 -4.24 -2.75
N VAL A 310 -2.77 -4.74 -3.25
CA VAL A 310 -2.73 -5.58 -4.46
C VAL A 310 -3.60 -6.82 -4.20
N GLN A 311 -4.47 -7.19 -5.14
CA GLN A 311 -5.30 -8.40 -5.00
C GLN A 311 -5.98 -8.76 -6.32
N GLU A 312 -6.67 -9.91 -6.32
CA GLU A 312 -7.61 -10.24 -7.39
C GLU A 312 -8.63 -9.12 -7.64
N GLN A 313 -8.74 -8.69 -8.89
CA GLN A 313 -9.64 -7.60 -9.32
C GLN A 313 -11.11 -7.97 -9.11
N GLY A 314 -11.46 -9.24 -9.21
CA GLY A 314 -12.79 -9.78 -8.95
C GLY A 314 -13.73 -9.77 -10.15
N ILE A 315 -14.68 -10.72 -10.16
CA ILE A 315 -15.63 -10.95 -11.25
C ILE A 315 -16.96 -10.22 -10.95
N GLY A 316 -17.29 -9.24 -11.79
CA GLY A 316 -18.47 -8.37 -11.64
C GLY A 316 -18.24 -7.18 -10.70
N ARG A 317 -17.35 -7.29 -9.70
CA ARG A 317 -16.83 -6.15 -8.90
C ARG A 317 -17.90 -5.31 -8.19
N GLY A 318 -18.94 -5.98 -7.70
CA GLY A 318 -20.10 -5.35 -7.05
C GLY A 318 -21.36 -5.42 -7.90
N ASP A 319 -21.23 -5.54 -9.23
CA ASP A 319 -22.36 -5.57 -10.15
C ASP A 319 -23.12 -6.88 -10.08
N GLN A 320 -24.38 -6.78 -9.66
CA GLN A 320 -25.29 -7.91 -9.52
C GLN A 320 -26.04 -8.18 -10.83
N PRO A 321 -26.28 -9.45 -11.19
CA PRO A 321 -26.06 -10.67 -10.41
C PRO A 321 -24.70 -11.36 -10.62
N ILE A 322 -23.77 -10.77 -11.39
CA ILE A 322 -22.50 -11.41 -11.77
C ILE A 322 -21.64 -11.67 -10.53
N THR A 323 -21.47 -10.67 -9.67
CA THR A 323 -20.73 -10.81 -8.41
C THR A 323 -21.33 -11.84 -7.47
N PHE A 324 -22.66 -11.95 -7.41
CA PHE A 324 -23.34 -13.02 -6.67
C PHE A 324 -22.93 -14.40 -7.18
N ALA A 325 -23.00 -14.62 -8.49
CA ALA A 325 -22.66 -15.92 -9.10
C ALA A 325 -21.19 -16.27 -8.86
N ALA A 326 -20.28 -15.31 -9.03
CA ALA A 326 -18.86 -15.48 -8.75
C ALA A 326 -18.61 -15.88 -7.28
N ASN A 327 -19.21 -15.16 -6.34
CA ASN A 327 -19.05 -15.45 -4.90
C ASN A 327 -19.66 -16.79 -4.48
N LEU A 328 -20.68 -17.27 -5.18
CA LEU A 328 -21.28 -18.58 -4.93
C LEU A 328 -20.31 -19.71 -5.30
N VAL A 329 -19.65 -19.60 -6.46
CA VAL A 329 -18.70 -20.61 -6.96
C VAL A 329 -17.37 -20.55 -6.21
N SER A 330 -16.85 -19.35 -5.93
CA SER A 330 -15.59 -19.16 -5.23
C SER A 330 -15.73 -18.00 -4.23
N TYR A 331 -15.53 -18.29 -2.95
CA TYR A 331 -15.72 -17.29 -1.88
C TYR A 331 -14.92 -16.02 -2.18
N ARG A 332 -15.65 -14.90 -2.34
CA ARG A 332 -15.15 -13.54 -2.61
C ARG A 332 -14.46 -13.31 -3.95
N ALA A 333 -14.52 -14.27 -4.88
CA ALA A 333 -13.99 -14.07 -6.22
C ALA A 333 -14.71 -12.95 -7.00
N GLY A 334 -15.85 -12.45 -6.52
CA GLY A 334 -16.57 -11.36 -7.15
C GLY A 334 -15.94 -9.97 -6.95
N GLY A 335 -15.06 -9.78 -5.96
CA GLY A 335 -14.45 -8.48 -5.65
C GLY A 335 -15.45 -7.40 -5.22
N ASP A 336 -15.00 -6.15 -5.25
CA ASP A 336 -15.81 -4.94 -5.05
C ASP A 336 -15.31 -3.78 -5.93
N GLU A 337 -15.96 -2.62 -5.80
CA GLU A 337 -15.67 -1.47 -6.67
C GLU A 337 -14.21 -0.99 -6.60
N SER A 338 -13.51 -1.30 -5.50
CA SER A 338 -12.12 -0.89 -5.23
C SER A 338 -11.07 -1.96 -5.49
N THR A 339 -11.47 -3.21 -5.76
CA THR A 339 -10.51 -4.31 -5.98
C THR A 339 -9.79 -4.16 -7.32
N THR A 340 -8.47 -4.31 -7.30
CA THR A 340 -7.58 -4.13 -8.46
C THR A 340 -6.25 -4.87 -8.28
N TYR A 341 -5.67 -5.29 -9.41
CA TYR A 341 -4.33 -5.87 -9.49
C TYR A 341 -3.22 -4.83 -9.33
N ALA A 342 -3.51 -3.56 -9.61
CA ALA A 342 -2.50 -2.50 -9.69
C ALA A 342 -2.89 -1.22 -8.92
N PRO A 343 -3.15 -1.30 -7.60
CA PRO A 343 -3.41 -0.12 -6.80
C PRO A 343 -2.13 0.72 -6.63
N SER A 344 -2.29 2.03 -6.48
CA SER A 344 -1.17 2.93 -6.17
C SER A 344 -1.60 3.93 -5.10
N PRO A 345 -0.80 4.19 -4.05
CA PRO A 345 -1.12 5.18 -3.03
C PRO A 345 -0.85 6.61 -3.51
N PHE A 346 -1.24 6.94 -4.74
CA PHE A 346 -1.11 8.23 -5.41
C PHE A 346 -2.49 8.76 -5.80
N TYR A 347 -2.73 10.05 -5.61
CA TYR A 347 -3.91 10.70 -6.18
C TYR A 347 -3.59 12.12 -6.65
N MET A 348 -4.43 12.61 -7.55
CA MET A 348 -4.53 14.02 -7.94
C MET A 348 -5.98 14.51 -7.81
N THR A 349 -6.18 15.82 -7.70
CA THR A 349 -7.52 16.40 -7.47
C THR A 349 -7.91 17.44 -8.51
N SER A 350 -9.22 17.73 -8.61
CA SER A 350 -9.73 18.84 -9.42
C SER A 350 -9.27 20.23 -8.97
N LYS A 351 -8.61 20.33 -7.81
CA LYS A 351 -7.98 21.54 -7.28
C LYS A 351 -6.47 21.59 -7.53
N MET A 352 -5.93 20.66 -8.32
CA MET A 352 -4.51 20.52 -8.64
C MET A 352 -3.63 20.31 -7.41
N ARG A 353 -4.14 19.56 -6.44
CA ARG A 353 -3.37 18.98 -5.34
C ARG A 353 -3.04 17.54 -5.67
N SER A 354 -1.85 17.10 -5.29
CA SER A 354 -1.39 15.73 -5.49
C SER A 354 -0.51 15.28 -4.32
N LEU A 355 -0.66 14.01 -3.96
CA LEU A 355 0.10 13.36 -2.90
C LEU A 355 0.28 11.89 -3.22
N TYR A 356 1.43 11.33 -2.81
CA TYR A 356 1.60 9.89 -2.74
C TYR A 356 2.34 9.41 -1.49
N LEU A 357 2.16 8.14 -1.13
CA LEU A 357 2.91 7.47 -0.06
C LEU A 357 4.08 6.67 -0.65
N GLU A 358 5.24 6.73 0.00
CA GLU A 358 6.45 6.00 -0.42
C GLU A 358 6.48 4.56 0.12
N GLY A 359 5.80 4.27 1.23
CA GLY A 359 5.75 2.93 1.82
C GLY A 359 4.88 1.93 1.04
N TYR A 360 5.06 0.64 1.35
CA TYR A 360 4.23 -0.47 0.80
C TYR A 360 3.19 -0.97 1.81
N ASN A 361 3.11 -0.35 3.00
CA ASN A 361 2.13 -0.71 4.02
C ASN A 361 0.71 -0.62 3.45
N TYR A 362 -0.16 -1.54 3.90
CA TYR A 362 -1.59 -1.41 3.65
C TYR A 362 -2.07 -0.04 4.14
N SER A 363 -2.75 0.68 3.25
CA SER A 363 -3.30 2.00 3.55
C SER A 363 -4.72 2.14 3.03
N VAL A 364 -5.48 3.03 3.64
CA VAL A 364 -6.85 3.35 3.23
C VAL A 364 -6.99 4.87 3.13
N PHE A 365 -7.38 5.34 1.95
CA PHE A 365 -7.72 6.73 1.71
C PHE A 365 -9.23 6.89 1.95
N ASP A 366 -9.60 7.45 3.09
CA ASP A 366 -10.99 7.74 3.44
C ASP A 366 -11.38 9.14 2.96
N LEU A 367 -12.07 9.19 1.83
CA LEU A 367 -12.53 10.42 1.16
C LEU A 367 -14.03 10.64 1.40
N THR A 368 -14.62 9.98 2.39
CA THR A 368 -16.08 9.99 2.63
C THR A 368 -16.60 11.29 3.23
N LYS A 369 -15.71 12.12 3.77
CA LYS A 369 -16.09 13.39 4.42
C LYS A 369 -16.09 14.54 3.41
N ASP A 370 -17.07 15.43 3.58
CA ASP A 370 -17.23 16.61 2.73
C ASP A 370 -16.06 17.59 2.91
N ASP A 371 -15.64 17.82 4.15
CA ASP A 371 -14.70 18.89 4.56
C ASP A 371 -13.24 18.43 4.76
N SER A 372 -12.98 17.14 4.60
CA SER A 372 -11.71 16.53 4.99
C SER A 372 -11.50 15.19 4.30
N ILE A 373 -10.26 14.73 4.33
CA ILE A 373 -9.92 13.34 4.01
C ILE A 373 -9.00 12.80 5.10
N GLN A 374 -9.00 11.49 5.28
CA GLN A 374 -8.11 10.81 6.21
C GLN A 374 -7.38 9.66 5.54
N ILE A 375 -6.04 9.70 5.54
CA ILE A 375 -5.20 8.57 5.12
C ILE A 375 -4.89 7.74 6.36
N GLN A 376 -5.27 6.47 6.34
CA GLN A 376 -5.00 5.50 7.40
C GLN A 376 -3.90 4.56 6.94
N ILE A 377 -2.80 4.45 7.67
CA ILE A 377 -1.64 3.62 7.33
C ILE A 377 -1.47 2.55 8.41
N HIS A 378 -1.29 1.29 8.01
CA HIS A 378 -0.96 0.19 8.91
C HIS A 378 0.56 0.16 9.17
N GLY A 379 1.00 0.94 10.15
CA GLY A 379 2.39 1.07 10.55
C GLY A 379 2.58 2.10 11.67
N ASP A 380 3.84 2.38 12.02
CA ASP A 380 4.27 3.39 13.00
C ASP A 380 5.18 4.48 12.41
N LEU A 381 5.44 4.40 11.10
CA LEU A 381 6.11 5.38 10.27
C LEU A 381 5.28 5.63 9.00
N VAL A 382 5.21 6.88 8.57
CA VAL A 382 4.63 7.26 7.28
C VAL A 382 5.61 8.15 6.55
N GLU A 383 5.83 7.84 5.28
CA GLU A 383 6.62 8.66 4.36
C GLU A 383 5.81 8.89 3.09
N GLY A 384 5.90 10.10 2.55
CA GLY A 384 5.18 10.45 1.34
C GLY A 384 5.64 11.78 0.77
N ARG A 385 5.00 12.19 -0.32
CA ARG A 385 5.28 13.46 -0.98
C ARG A 385 4.03 14.22 -1.32
N ILE A 386 4.15 15.55 -1.32
CA ILE A 386 3.16 16.49 -1.85
C ILE A 386 3.76 17.08 -3.13
N LEU A 387 3.01 17.01 -4.23
CA LEU A 387 3.49 17.45 -5.55
C LEU A 387 2.86 18.78 -5.94
N HIS A 388 3.70 19.66 -6.49
CA HIS A 388 3.31 20.89 -7.16
C HIS A 388 3.18 20.64 -8.66
N GLY A 389 2.08 21.13 -9.24
CA GLY A 389 1.83 21.02 -10.67
C GLY A 389 0.64 21.90 -11.05
N ASN A 390 0.70 22.50 -12.23
CA ASN A 390 -0.33 23.39 -12.77
C ASN A 390 -1.34 22.67 -13.67
N SER A 391 -1.02 21.43 -14.05
CA SER A 391 -1.85 20.56 -14.88
C SER A 391 -1.88 19.13 -14.32
N PRO A 392 -2.92 18.32 -14.64
CA PRO A 392 -2.95 16.89 -14.31
C PRO A 392 -1.72 16.16 -14.84
N THR A 393 -1.33 16.54 -16.06
CA THR A 393 -0.08 16.16 -16.71
C THR A 393 1.06 16.40 -15.73
N GLU A 394 1.41 17.65 -15.35
CA GLU A 394 2.50 17.97 -14.40
C GLU A 394 2.51 17.10 -13.13
N HIS A 395 1.35 16.75 -12.58
CA HIS A 395 1.30 15.86 -11.41
C HIS A 395 1.71 14.42 -11.70
N ILE A 396 1.33 13.88 -12.86
CA ILE A 396 1.73 12.54 -13.30
C ILE A 396 3.23 12.50 -13.51
N GLU A 397 3.80 13.57 -14.09
CA GLU A 397 5.24 13.70 -14.27
C GLU A 397 6.03 13.55 -12.99
N GLN A 398 5.67 14.40 -12.03
CA GLN A 398 6.42 14.56 -10.80
C GLN A 398 6.34 13.26 -10.01
N PHE A 399 5.26 12.50 -10.17
CA PHE A 399 5.16 11.14 -9.69
C PHE A 399 6.11 10.20 -10.44
N THR A 400 6.09 10.18 -11.78
CA THR A 400 6.90 9.27 -12.61
C THR A 400 8.42 9.51 -12.57
N GLU A 401 8.89 10.77 -12.43
CA GLU A 401 10.32 11.11 -12.29
C GLU A 401 10.98 10.37 -11.12
N ASN A 402 10.26 10.24 -10.00
CA ASN A 402 10.80 9.70 -8.77
C ASN A 402 10.79 8.18 -8.73
N ILE A 403 9.73 7.58 -9.25
CA ILE A 403 9.61 6.13 -9.35
C ILE A 403 10.52 5.59 -10.46
N GLY A 404 10.99 6.46 -11.35
CA GLY A 404 11.99 6.26 -12.39
C GLY A 404 11.35 5.84 -13.70
N SER A 405 10.93 6.79 -14.54
CA SER A 405 10.53 6.47 -15.91
C SER A 405 11.73 5.90 -16.72
N PRO A 406 11.49 5.16 -17.83
CA PRO A 406 12.57 4.67 -18.68
C PRO A 406 13.37 5.85 -19.24
N GLN A 407 14.69 5.83 -19.00
CA GLN A 407 15.70 6.83 -19.39
C GLN A 407 15.72 8.14 -18.59
N LYS A 408 16.69 8.24 -17.66
CA LYS A 408 17.30 9.52 -17.30
C LYS A 408 18.23 9.97 -18.43
N LEU A 409 18.04 11.20 -18.92
CA LEU A 409 19.00 11.85 -19.80
C LEU A 409 20.29 12.23 -19.03
N HIS A 410 21.40 12.29 -19.77
CA HIS A 410 22.75 12.60 -19.26
C HIS A 410 22.84 14.00 -18.61
N ASP A 411 23.66 14.15 -17.57
CA ASP A 411 23.81 15.39 -16.77
C ASP A 411 24.12 16.67 -17.57
N TRP A 412 24.66 16.57 -18.79
CA TRP A 412 24.94 17.74 -19.65
C TRP A 412 23.71 18.30 -20.36
N ILE A 413 22.58 17.58 -20.38
CA ILE A 413 21.29 18.08 -20.89
C ILE A 413 20.56 18.88 -19.80
N ILE A 414 20.76 18.52 -18.52
CA ILE A 414 20.15 19.15 -17.34
C ILE A 414 20.74 20.56 -17.07
N SER A 415 21.90 20.89 -17.63
CA SER A 415 22.56 22.18 -17.44
C SER A 415 22.06 23.31 -18.36
N GLY A 416 21.11 23.04 -19.26
CA GLY A 416 20.43 24.05 -20.06
C GLY A 416 19.01 24.29 -19.53
N ALA A 417 18.76 25.44 -18.90
CA ALA A 417 17.43 25.83 -18.45
C ALA A 417 16.43 25.84 -19.61
N VAL A 418 15.46 24.92 -19.61
CA VAL A 418 14.29 24.98 -20.49
C VAL A 418 13.09 25.40 -19.64
N VAL A 419 12.79 26.70 -19.68
CA VAL A 419 11.48 27.22 -19.31
C VAL A 419 10.56 26.92 -20.49
N GLY A 420 9.83 25.81 -20.42
CA GLY A 420 8.90 25.39 -21.47
C GLY A 420 7.67 26.29 -21.52
N HIS A 421 7.62 27.18 -22.51
CA HIS A 421 6.42 27.92 -22.90
C HIS A 421 5.75 27.11 -24.02
N GLY A 422 4.68 26.37 -23.70
CA GLY A 422 3.87 25.64 -24.69
C GLY A 422 2.61 26.42 -25.04
N ASN A 423 2.32 26.58 -26.33
CA ASN A 423 1.11 27.25 -26.84
C ASN A 423 -0.09 26.29 -26.97
N SER A 424 0.10 25.01 -26.64
CA SER A 424 -0.96 23.99 -26.66
C SER A 424 -0.76 22.91 -25.58
N PRO A 425 -1.83 22.20 -25.15
CA PRO A 425 -1.73 21.05 -24.24
C PRO A 425 -0.76 19.95 -24.72
N THR A 426 -0.60 19.79 -26.03
CA THR A 426 0.28 18.78 -26.64
C THR A 426 1.75 19.16 -26.51
N GLU A 427 2.12 20.42 -26.78
CA GLU A 427 3.49 20.93 -26.57
C GLU A 427 3.86 20.90 -25.09
N LEU A 428 2.88 21.15 -24.20
CA LEU A 428 3.07 20.99 -22.77
C LEU A 428 3.37 19.53 -22.43
N ILE A 429 2.60 18.54 -22.92
CA ILE A 429 2.85 17.09 -22.73
C ILE A 429 4.20 16.63 -23.36
N GLU A 430 4.63 17.26 -24.45
CA GLU A 430 5.86 16.90 -25.14
C GLU A 430 7.11 17.33 -24.36
N HIS A 431 7.23 18.63 -24.05
CA HIS A 431 8.31 19.17 -23.20
C HIS A 431 8.34 18.51 -21.82
N PHE A 432 7.16 18.14 -21.36
CA PHE A 432 6.92 17.42 -20.15
C PHE A 432 7.58 16.03 -20.16
N THR A 433 7.15 15.18 -21.08
CA THR A 433 7.68 13.81 -21.17
C THR A 433 9.18 13.74 -21.52
N GLU A 434 9.73 14.79 -22.14
CA GLU A 434 11.16 14.99 -22.37
C GLU A 434 11.99 15.12 -21.08
N THR A 435 11.41 15.72 -20.04
CA THR A 435 12.12 16.02 -18.78
C THR A 435 12.22 14.79 -17.88
N ILE A 436 11.26 13.86 -18.01
CA ILE A 436 10.96 12.87 -16.96
C ILE A 436 11.17 11.42 -17.39
N GLY A 437 11.49 11.22 -18.66
CA GLY A 437 11.59 9.92 -19.32
C GLY A 437 10.22 9.50 -19.87
N ARG A 438 10.22 9.05 -21.13
CA ARG A 438 9.05 8.52 -21.83
C ARG A 438 8.96 7.01 -21.61
N PRO A 439 7.75 6.42 -21.51
CA PRO A 439 7.60 4.98 -21.76
C PRO A 439 8.35 4.62 -23.04
N GLN A 440 9.06 3.48 -23.05
CA GLN A 440 9.76 3.08 -24.26
C GLN A 440 8.75 2.98 -25.41
N LYS A 441 9.09 3.57 -26.55
CA LYS A 441 8.31 3.40 -27.77
C LYS A 441 8.16 1.89 -27.99
N LEU A 442 6.91 1.43 -28.14
CA LEU A 442 6.65 0.04 -28.49
C LEU A 442 7.41 -0.29 -29.80
N PRO A 443 7.97 -1.51 -29.92
CA PRO A 443 8.57 -1.96 -31.17
C PRO A 443 7.58 -1.85 -32.33
N ASP A 444 8.03 -1.40 -33.50
CA ASP A 444 7.13 -1.19 -34.64
C ASP A 444 6.40 -2.48 -35.05
N TRP A 445 7.01 -3.65 -34.82
CA TRP A 445 6.39 -4.93 -35.12
C TRP A 445 5.11 -5.18 -34.32
N ILE A 446 5.00 -4.77 -33.05
CA ILE A 446 3.82 -5.13 -32.23
C ILE A 446 2.57 -4.36 -32.65
N ILE A 447 2.76 -3.19 -33.27
CA ILE A 447 1.69 -2.31 -33.75
C ILE A 447 1.39 -2.49 -35.24
N SER A 448 2.09 -3.37 -35.95
CA SER A 448 1.90 -3.60 -37.40
C SER A 448 0.65 -4.42 -37.74
N GLY A 449 0.06 -5.09 -36.75
CA GLY A 449 -1.10 -5.96 -36.93
C GLY A 449 -1.62 -6.51 -35.60
N ALA A 450 -2.52 -7.49 -35.69
CA ALA A 450 -3.10 -8.12 -34.50
C ALA A 450 -2.10 -9.06 -33.80
N VAL A 451 -2.10 -9.01 -32.46
CA VAL A 451 -1.52 -10.07 -31.62
C VAL A 451 -2.60 -11.12 -31.39
N VAL A 452 -2.49 -12.25 -32.09
CA VAL A 452 -3.49 -13.32 -32.09
C VAL A 452 -3.23 -14.26 -30.92
N GLY A 453 -4.05 -14.16 -29.87
CA GLY A 453 -4.05 -15.11 -28.76
C GLY A 453 -4.65 -16.46 -29.16
N LEU A 454 -3.85 -17.52 -29.10
CA LEU A 454 -4.27 -18.85 -29.52
C LEU A 454 -3.77 -19.95 -28.58
N GLN A 455 -4.53 -21.03 -28.52
CA GLN A 455 -4.15 -22.28 -27.87
C GLN A 455 -4.46 -23.45 -28.82
N GLY A 456 -3.73 -24.56 -28.70
CA GLY A 456 -4.03 -25.77 -29.49
C GLY A 456 -2.85 -26.42 -30.20
N GLY A 457 -1.62 -25.94 -30.00
CA GLY A 457 -0.42 -26.54 -30.60
C GLY A 457 -0.15 -26.16 -32.05
N THR A 458 0.95 -26.70 -32.60
CA THR A 458 1.52 -26.29 -33.90
C THR A 458 0.50 -26.32 -35.05
N GLU A 459 -0.25 -27.40 -35.21
CA GLU A 459 -1.17 -27.56 -36.34
C GLU A 459 -2.32 -26.54 -36.29
N THR A 460 -2.82 -26.24 -35.09
CA THR A 460 -3.86 -25.21 -34.90
C THR A 460 -3.33 -23.83 -35.29
N VAL A 461 -2.12 -23.48 -34.86
CA VAL A 461 -1.47 -22.21 -35.26
C VAL A 461 -1.33 -22.13 -36.77
N ARG A 462 -0.81 -23.18 -37.42
CA ARG A 462 -0.63 -23.19 -38.89
C ARG A 462 -1.96 -23.10 -39.64
N HIS A 463 -3.01 -23.74 -39.13
CA HIS A 463 -4.33 -23.69 -39.73
C HIS A 463 -4.93 -22.29 -39.64
N VAL A 464 -4.99 -21.70 -38.44
CA VAL A 464 -5.50 -20.34 -38.23
C VAL A 464 -4.67 -19.31 -39.00
N TRP A 465 -3.35 -19.47 -39.04
CA TRP A 465 -2.48 -18.61 -39.82
C TRP A 465 -2.84 -18.62 -41.32
N LYS A 466 -3.07 -19.80 -41.91
CA LYS A 466 -3.51 -19.90 -43.31
C LYS A 466 -4.86 -19.22 -43.56
N GLU A 467 -5.79 -19.33 -42.62
CA GLU A 467 -7.09 -18.66 -42.72
C GLU A 467 -6.97 -17.14 -42.66
N LEU A 468 -6.17 -16.62 -41.72
CA LEU A 468 -5.89 -15.19 -41.60
C LEU A 468 -5.18 -14.65 -42.84
N GLN A 469 -4.22 -15.40 -43.41
CA GLN A 469 -3.58 -15.06 -44.68
C GLN A 469 -4.58 -15.02 -45.84
N ALA A 470 -5.50 -16.00 -45.92
CA ALA A 470 -6.53 -16.03 -46.95
C ALA A 470 -7.52 -14.84 -46.86
N GLN A 471 -7.62 -14.20 -45.69
CA GLN A 471 -8.43 -13.00 -45.45
C GLN A 471 -7.60 -11.71 -45.45
N GLU A 472 -6.33 -11.76 -45.86
CA GLU A 472 -5.42 -10.60 -45.87
C GLU A 472 -5.35 -9.85 -44.51
N THR A 473 -5.53 -10.58 -43.40
CA THR A 473 -5.54 -9.98 -42.06
C THR A 473 -4.11 -9.66 -41.61
N PRO A 474 -3.79 -8.40 -41.26
CA PRO A 474 -2.49 -8.06 -40.71
C PRO A 474 -2.28 -8.70 -39.35
N VAL A 475 -1.26 -9.54 -39.23
CA VAL A 475 -0.88 -10.23 -37.99
C VAL A 475 0.53 -9.81 -37.62
N SER A 476 0.72 -9.29 -36.41
CA SER A 476 2.05 -8.94 -35.89
C SER A 476 2.67 -10.11 -35.13
N ALA A 477 1.86 -10.83 -34.36
CA ALA A 477 2.34 -11.96 -33.57
C ALA A 477 1.27 -12.99 -33.24
N PHE A 478 1.71 -14.20 -32.93
CA PHE A 478 0.90 -15.19 -32.21
C PHE A 478 1.31 -15.24 -30.74
N TRP A 479 0.34 -15.04 -29.84
CA TRP A 479 0.53 -15.23 -28.40
C TRP A 479 0.01 -16.62 -27.98
N LEU A 480 0.95 -17.48 -27.61
CA LEU A 480 0.73 -18.91 -27.40
C LEU A 480 0.93 -19.27 -25.92
N GLN A 481 -0.03 -18.91 -25.07
CA GLN A 481 0.10 -19.15 -23.63
C GLN A 481 0.21 -20.64 -23.24
N ASP A 482 -0.32 -21.55 -24.08
CA ASP A 482 -0.22 -22.99 -23.85
C ASP A 482 1.05 -23.63 -24.42
N TRP A 483 2.08 -22.84 -24.73
CA TRP A 483 3.40 -23.31 -25.18
C TRP A 483 4.02 -24.32 -24.21
N VAL A 484 3.75 -24.18 -22.92
CA VAL A 484 4.13 -25.11 -21.83
C VAL A 484 3.28 -26.39 -21.75
N GLY A 485 2.26 -26.51 -22.60
CA GLY A 485 1.28 -27.59 -22.57
C GLY A 485 0.14 -27.36 -21.58
N GLN A 486 -0.81 -28.30 -21.58
CA GLN A 486 -2.00 -28.23 -20.73
C GLN A 486 -2.26 -29.54 -19.99
N ARG A 487 -3.01 -29.44 -18.90
CA ARG A 487 -3.63 -30.56 -18.17
C ARG A 487 -5.12 -30.33 -18.02
N LYS A 488 -5.90 -31.41 -18.07
CA LYS A 488 -7.32 -31.37 -17.74
C LYS A 488 -7.51 -31.40 -16.23
N THR A 489 -8.30 -30.47 -15.72
CA THR A 489 -8.69 -30.38 -14.32
C THR A 489 -10.21 -30.34 -14.21
N VAL A 490 -10.74 -30.38 -12.99
CA VAL A 490 -12.19 -30.29 -12.74
C VAL A 490 -12.82 -28.95 -13.17
N ILE A 491 -12.00 -27.93 -13.45
CA ILE A 491 -12.41 -26.58 -13.87
C ILE A 491 -12.09 -26.33 -15.35
N GLY A 492 -11.50 -27.32 -16.05
CA GLY A 492 -11.14 -27.22 -17.46
C GLY A 492 -9.64 -27.40 -17.72
N SER A 493 -9.19 -27.00 -18.90
CA SER A 493 -7.77 -27.05 -19.30
C SER A 493 -6.97 -25.98 -18.57
N GLN A 494 -5.90 -26.38 -17.89
CA GLN A 494 -4.98 -25.50 -17.16
C GLN A 494 -3.57 -25.67 -17.68
N LEU A 495 -2.77 -24.60 -17.65
CA LEU A 495 -1.38 -24.61 -18.12
C LEU A 495 -0.49 -25.43 -17.17
N TRP A 496 0.55 -26.09 -17.70
CA TRP A 496 1.65 -26.59 -16.86
C TRP A 496 2.55 -25.42 -16.50
N TRP A 497 2.56 -24.98 -15.24
CA TRP A 497 3.44 -23.90 -14.79
C TRP A 497 4.86 -24.40 -14.58
N ASN A 498 5.51 -24.67 -15.71
CA ASN A 498 6.90 -25.07 -15.88
C ASN A 498 7.33 -24.51 -17.23
N TRP A 499 8.11 -23.43 -17.20
CA TRP A 499 8.37 -22.52 -18.31
C TRP A 499 9.35 -23.11 -19.34
N GLU A 500 8.99 -24.24 -19.91
CA GLU A 500 9.68 -24.89 -21.02
C GLU A 500 8.68 -25.29 -22.11
N VAL A 501 9.12 -25.37 -23.36
CA VAL A 501 8.25 -25.77 -24.47
C VAL A 501 7.80 -27.22 -24.35
N ASP A 502 6.48 -27.45 -24.46
CA ASP A 502 5.91 -28.79 -24.59
C ASP A 502 6.02 -29.27 -26.04
N SER A 503 7.05 -30.06 -26.32
CA SER A 503 7.33 -30.56 -27.67
C SER A 503 6.28 -31.55 -28.21
N ASN A 504 5.43 -32.13 -27.35
CA ASN A 504 4.35 -32.99 -27.81
C ASN A 504 3.19 -32.15 -28.36
N ARG A 505 2.96 -30.98 -27.76
CA ARG A 505 1.92 -30.03 -28.19
C ARG A 505 2.39 -29.11 -29.31
N TYR A 506 3.62 -28.63 -29.22
CA TYR A 506 4.25 -27.76 -30.19
C TYR A 506 5.39 -28.48 -30.91
N SER A 507 5.04 -29.56 -31.62
CA SER A 507 5.99 -30.31 -32.45
C SER A 507 6.62 -29.39 -33.49
N GLY A 508 7.95 -29.40 -33.58
CA GLY A 508 8.68 -28.52 -34.50
C GLY A 508 8.65 -27.04 -34.10
N TRP A 509 8.55 -26.72 -32.80
CA TRP A 509 8.51 -25.35 -32.24
C TRP A 509 9.45 -24.35 -32.93
N ARG A 510 10.76 -24.64 -32.99
CA ARG A 510 11.74 -23.76 -33.65
C ARG A 510 11.47 -23.55 -35.14
N GLN A 511 10.96 -24.59 -35.82
CA GLN A 511 10.57 -24.47 -37.23
C GLN A 511 9.29 -23.63 -37.38
N LEU A 512 8.32 -23.76 -36.47
CA LEU A 512 7.13 -22.90 -36.45
C LEU A 512 7.51 -21.43 -36.28
N ILE A 513 8.36 -21.11 -35.29
CA ILE A 513 8.86 -19.74 -35.08
C ILE A 513 9.58 -19.23 -36.32
N LYS A 514 10.47 -20.05 -36.92
CA LYS A 514 11.19 -19.67 -38.13
C LYS A 514 10.27 -19.39 -39.32
N ASP A 515 9.24 -20.22 -39.51
CA ASP A 515 8.28 -20.06 -40.61
C ASP A 515 7.44 -18.78 -40.44
N LEU A 516 6.98 -18.49 -39.22
CA LEU A 516 6.26 -17.27 -38.90
C LEU A 516 7.16 -16.03 -39.06
N GLY A 517 8.40 -16.11 -38.55
CA GLY A 517 9.38 -15.04 -38.65
C GLY A 517 9.77 -14.72 -40.10
N ALA A 518 9.72 -15.71 -41.01
CA ALA A 518 9.93 -15.47 -42.45
C ALA A 518 8.81 -14.64 -43.12
N GLN A 519 7.73 -14.35 -42.40
CA GLN A 519 6.63 -13.47 -42.81
C GLN A 519 6.49 -12.28 -41.84
N ASP A 520 7.55 -11.96 -41.10
CA ASP A 520 7.60 -10.87 -40.11
C ASP A 520 6.59 -11.03 -38.95
N ILE A 521 6.11 -12.26 -38.71
CA ILE A 521 5.20 -12.57 -37.60
C ILE A 521 6.01 -13.11 -36.43
N LYS A 522 5.94 -12.41 -35.29
CA LYS A 522 6.67 -12.80 -34.07
C LYS A 522 5.87 -13.84 -33.25
N VAL A 523 6.57 -14.53 -32.35
CA VAL A 523 5.93 -15.44 -31.38
C VAL A 523 6.09 -14.88 -29.98
N MET A 524 4.97 -14.86 -29.25
CA MET A 524 4.89 -14.48 -27.86
C MET A 524 4.42 -15.66 -26.99
N THR A 525 4.89 -15.73 -25.75
CA THR A 525 4.58 -16.82 -24.82
C THR A 525 4.01 -16.32 -23.50
N TYR A 526 4.12 -17.10 -22.43
CA TYR A 526 3.53 -16.83 -21.12
C TYR A 526 4.43 -17.38 -20.03
N CYS A 527 4.63 -16.61 -18.96
CA CYS A 527 5.26 -17.05 -17.72
C CYS A 527 4.66 -16.33 -16.51
N ASN A 528 4.87 -16.88 -15.32
CA ASN A 528 4.49 -16.25 -14.05
C ASN A 528 5.46 -16.71 -12.92
N PRO A 529 5.42 -16.11 -11.73
CA PRO A 529 6.38 -16.41 -10.66
C PRO A 529 6.00 -17.64 -9.81
N CYS A 530 5.09 -18.49 -10.29
CA CYS A 530 4.63 -19.70 -9.63
C CYS A 530 5.03 -20.96 -10.41
N LEU A 531 5.31 -22.05 -9.70
CA LEU A 531 5.78 -23.31 -10.26
C LEU A 531 4.86 -24.45 -9.81
N ALA A 532 4.43 -25.28 -10.76
CA ALA A 532 3.61 -26.45 -10.47
C ALA A 532 4.49 -27.67 -10.16
N LEU A 533 3.94 -28.60 -9.37
CA LEU A 533 4.51 -29.95 -9.26
C LEU A 533 4.41 -30.68 -10.62
N MET A 534 5.50 -31.36 -11.00
CA MET A 534 5.68 -31.89 -12.35
C MET A 534 5.57 -33.41 -12.47
N ASP A 535 5.29 -34.10 -11.36
CA ASP A 535 5.25 -35.57 -11.24
C ASP A 535 4.33 -36.26 -12.26
N LYS A 536 3.36 -35.50 -12.80
CA LYS A 536 2.33 -35.99 -13.73
C LYS A 536 2.49 -35.49 -15.16
N LYS A 537 3.50 -34.66 -15.47
CA LYS A 537 3.74 -34.20 -16.84
C LYS A 537 4.59 -35.25 -17.58
N PRO A 538 4.08 -35.85 -18.67
CA PRO A 538 4.71 -37.01 -19.30
C PRO A 538 6.00 -36.69 -20.07
N ASN A 539 6.24 -35.43 -20.40
CA ASN A 539 7.33 -34.98 -21.27
C ASN A 539 8.08 -33.77 -20.70
N ALA A 540 8.11 -33.61 -19.38
CA ALA A 540 8.94 -32.60 -18.74
C ALA A 540 10.42 -32.93 -18.95
N LYS A 541 11.23 -31.97 -19.43
CA LYS A 541 12.69 -32.14 -19.48
C LYS A 541 13.35 -31.57 -18.24
N ARG A 542 12.81 -30.45 -17.75
CA ARG A 542 13.19 -29.82 -16.49
C ARG A 542 12.05 -29.85 -15.49
N ASN A 543 12.40 -29.97 -14.22
CA ASN A 543 11.46 -29.80 -13.12
C ASN A 543 11.83 -28.53 -12.36
N LEU A 544 11.30 -27.40 -12.81
CA LEU A 544 11.65 -26.09 -12.27
C LEU A 544 11.27 -25.95 -10.79
N PHE A 545 10.18 -26.60 -10.34
CA PHE A 545 9.79 -26.62 -8.94
C PHE A 545 10.87 -27.29 -8.08
N GLU A 546 11.36 -28.47 -8.49
CA GLU A 546 12.43 -29.16 -7.76
C GLU A 546 13.76 -28.39 -7.79
N GLU A 547 14.09 -27.75 -8.91
CA GLU A 547 15.27 -26.89 -9.02
C GLU A 547 15.17 -25.73 -8.02
N ALA A 548 14.05 -25.02 -8.00
CA ALA A 548 13.80 -23.92 -7.08
C ALA A 548 13.81 -24.37 -5.61
N MET A 549 13.26 -25.55 -5.32
CA MET A 549 13.32 -26.14 -3.98
C MET A 549 14.75 -26.47 -3.54
N LYS A 550 15.59 -27.01 -4.44
CA LYS A 550 17.01 -27.32 -4.16
C LYS A 550 17.86 -26.05 -3.96
N LEU A 551 17.52 -24.98 -4.66
CA LEU A 551 18.16 -23.67 -4.52
C LEU A 551 17.63 -22.85 -3.33
N ASP A 552 16.59 -23.35 -2.64
CA ASP A 552 15.97 -22.68 -1.51
C ASP A 552 15.34 -21.31 -1.85
N ILE A 553 14.84 -21.17 -3.08
CA ILE A 553 14.29 -19.91 -3.63
C ILE A 553 12.77 -19.89 -3.72
N LEU A 554 12.08 -20.79 -3.03
CA LEU A 554 10.63 -20.77 -2.88
C LEU A 554 10.24 -20.02 -1.60
N VAL A 555 9.12 -19.32 -1.64
CA VAL A 555 8.48 -18.75 -0.45
C VAL A 555 8.22 -19.86 0.56
N LYS A 556 8.40 -19.58 1.86
CA LYS A 556 8.30 -20.58 2.92
C LYS A 556 7.15 -20.35 3.90
N GLU A 557 6.73 -21.42 4.53
CA GLU A 557 5.92 -21.40 5.74
C GLU A 557 6.81 -21.18 6.99
N LYS A 558 6.18 -20.96 8.15
CA LYS A 558 6.88 -20.73 9.44
C LYS A 558 7.72 -21.91 9.92
N ASN A 559 7.41 -23.13 9.48
CA ASN A 559 8.19 -24.33 9.78
C ASN A 559 9.42 -24.48 8.87
N GLY A 560 9.56 -23.64 7.83
CA GLY A 560 10.64 -23.67 6.86
C GLY A 560 10.35 -24.48 5.60
N ASP A 561 9.21 -25.17 5.52
CA ASP A 561 8.80 -25.92 4.33
C ASP A 561 8.36 -24.96 3.19
N PRO A 562 8.46 -25.37 1.91
CA PRO A 562 7.92 -24.59 0.80
C PRO A 562 6.44 -24.28 1.00
N TYR A 563 6.09 -23.02 0.82
CA TYR A 563 4.71 -22.56 0.89
C TYR A 563 3.97 -22.99 -0.37
N MET A 564 3.01 -23.90 -0.21
CA MET A 564 2.15 -24.38 -1.30
C MET A 564 0.87 -23.55 -1.38
N VAL A 565 0.80 -22.65 -2.35
CA VAL A 565 -0.35 -21.76 -2.58
C VAL A 565 -1.45 -22.55 -3.30
N PRO A 566 -2.68 -22.64 -2.75
CA PRO A 566 -3.78 -23.30 -3.43
C PRO A 566 -4.27 -22.47 -4.61
N ASN A 567 -3.95 -22.90 -5.83
CA ASN A 567 -4.57 -22.39 -7.04
C ASN A 567 -5.81 -23.23 -7.39
N THR A 568 -6.75 -22.65 -8.14
CA THR A 568 -8.10 -23.12 -8.44
C THR A 568 -8.25 -24.64 -8.62
N ALA A 569 -7.26 -25.31 -9.21
CA ALA A 569 -7.27 -26.75 -9.44
C ALA A 569 -6.05 -27.55 -8.93
N PHE A 570 -5.01 -26.89 -8.42
CA PHE A 570 -3.74 -27.51 -7.98
C PHE A 570 -2.94 -26.54 -7.11
N ASP A 571 -2.05 -27.07 -6.29
CA ASP A 571 -1.16 -26.24 -5.47
C ASP A 571 0.12 -25.90 -6.24
N VAL A 572 0.71 -24.74 -5.93
CA VAL A 572 1.92 -24.23 -6.57
C VAL A 572 2.92 -23.71 -5.55
N GLY A 573 4.20 -23.86 -5.84
CA GLY A 573 5.25 -23.11 -5.14
C GLY A 573 5.37 -21.72 -5.75
N MET A 574 5.51 -20.70 -4.92
CA MET A 574 5.75 -19.32 -5.38
C MET A 574 7.23 -18.98 -5.20
N LEU A 575 7.84 -18.30 -6.17
CA LEU A 575 9.22 -17.87 -6.09
C LEU A 575 9.39 -16.76 -5.03
N ASP A 576 10.42 -16.87 -4.22
CA ASP A 576 10.85 -15.80 -3.32
C ASP A 576 11.71 -14.80 -4.10
N LEU A 577 11.08 -13.74 -4.61
CA LEU A 577 11.77 -12.69 -5.37
C LEU A 577 12.71 -11.82 -4.51
N THR A 578 12.71 -12.02 -3.18
CA THR A 578 13.64 -11.34 -2.27
C THR A 578 14.96 -12.10 -2.11
N HIS A 579 15.00 -13.36 -2.54
CA HIS A 579 16.20 -14.17 -2.51
C HIS A 579 17.14 -13.77 -3.67
N PRO A 580 18.44 -13.51 -3.42
CA PRO A 580 19.36 -12.96 -4.42
C PRO A 580 19.64 -13.87 -5.62
N GLN A 581 19.40 -15.18 -5.49
CA GLN A 581 19.57 -16.13 -6.59
C GLN A 581 18.33 -16.25 -7.51
N THR A 582 17.16 -15.79 -7.07
CA THR A 582 15.91 -15.98 -7.81
C THR A 582 15.92 -15.23 -9.13
N GLU A 583 16.40 -14.00 -9.11
CA GLU A 583 16.49 -13.14 -10.30
C GLU A 583 17.35 -13.79 -11.38
N SER A 584 18.59 -14.16 -11.06
CA SER A 584 19.51 -14.73 -12.05
C SER A 584 19.03 -16.09 -12.57
N TRP A 585 18.46 -16.93 -11.69
CA TRP A 585 17.87 -18.21 -12.09
C TRP A 585 16.68 -18.02 -13.05
N PHE A 586 15.80 -17.06 -12.77
CA PHE A 586 14.65 -16.81 -13.64
C PHE A 586 15.04 -16.16 -14.97
N LYS A 587 16.03 -15.25 -14.96
CA LYS A 587 16.59 -14.66 -16.19
C LYS A 587 17.16 -15.72 -17.14
N GLN A 588 17.70 -16.83 -16.64
CA GLN A 588 18.13 -17.96 -17.49
C GLN A 588 16.96 -18.63 -18.22
N ILE A 589 15.80 -18.77 -17.57
CA ILE A 589 14.58 -19.30 -18.21
C ILE A 589 14.12 -18.35 -19.33
N LEU A 590 14.13 -17.04 -19.08
CA LEU A 590 13.81 -16.04 -20.11
C LEU A 590 14.81 -16.08 -21.27
N GLN A 591 16.10 -16.29 -20.98
CA GLN A 591 17.13 -16.47 -22.01
C GLN A 591 16.82 -17.68 -22.89
N GLU A 592 16.45 -18.82 -22.31
CA GLU A 592 16.08 -20.02 -23.07
C GLU A 592 14.87 -19.79 -23.99
N MET A 593 13.87 -19.03 -23.52
CA MET A 593 12.72 -18.63 -24.35
C MET A 593 13.16 -17.80 -25.57
N VAL A 594 14.03 -16.83 -25.34
CA VAL A 594 14.55 -15.93 -26.38
C VAL A 594 15.45 -16.66 -27.37
N ASP A 595 16.27 -17.58 -26.90
CA ASP A 595 17.17 -18.42 -27.72
C ASP A 595 16.38 -19.32 -28.68
N ASP A 596 15.15 -19.69 -28.31
CA ASP A 596 14.21 -20.40 -29.19
C ASP A 596 13.58 -19.50 -30.26
N GLY A 597 13.70 -18.17 -30.12
CA GLY A 597 13.19 -17.17 -31.06
C GLY A 597 11.93 -16.42 -30.58
N VAL A 598 11.54 -16.56 -29.30
CA VAL A 598 10.45 -15.77 -28.71
C VAL A 598 10.84 -14.29 -28.64
N ARG A 599 9.88 -13.40 -28.92
CA ARG A 599 10.09 -11.93 -28.86
C ARG A 599 9.14 -11.20 -27.91
N GLY A 600 8.29 -11.95 -27.21
CA GLY A 600 7.54 -11.36 -26.11
C GLY A 600 6.81 -12.38 -25.26
N TRP A 601 6.25 -11.94 -24.14
CA TRP A 601 5.49 -12.81 -23.25
C TRP A 601 4.52 -12.03 -22.36
N MET A 602 3.46 -12.70 -21.93
CA MET A 602 2.71 -12.26 -20.76
C MET A 602 3.52 -12.66 -19.51
N ALA A 603 3.90 -11.68 -18.69
CA ALA A 603 4.50 -11.88 -17.37
C ALA A 603 3.39 -11.76 -16.33
N ASP A 604 2.63 -12.85 -16.16
CA ASP A 604 1.38 -12.86 -15.42
C ASP A 604 1.60 -12.93 -13.90
N PHE A 605 0.52 -12.71 -13.12
CA PHE A 605 0.47 -12.71 -11.66
C PHE A 605 1.33 -11.60 -11.01
N GLY A 606 1.47 -11.70 -9.68
CA GLY A 606 2.17 -10.74 -8.82
C GLY A 606 1.35 -10.42 -7.56
N GLU A 607 0.03 -10.58 -7.65
CA GLU A 607 -0.97 -10.24 -6.62
C GLU A 607 -1.21 -11.30 -5.54
N GLY A 608 -0.54 -12.44 -5.64
CA GLY A 608 -0.87 -13.63 -4.86
C GLY A 608 0.03 -13.92 -3.66
N LEU A 609 0.98 -13.03 -3.30
CA LEU A 609 1.95 -13.34 -2.26
C LEU A 609 1.25 -13.59 -0.91
N PRO A 610 1.44 -14.73 -0.23
CA PRO A 610 0.77 -14.95 1.04
C PRO A 610 1.20 -13.97 2.13
N VAL A 611 0.23 -13.44 2.87
CA VAL A 611 0.49 -12.45 3.94
C VAL A 611 0.98 -13.08 5.26
N ASP A 612 1.09 -14.41 5.32
CA ASP A 612 1.77 -15.16 6.39
C ASP A 612 3.04 -15.88 5.94
N ALA A 613 3.55 -15.54 4.75
CA ALA A 613 4.80 -16.06 4.21
C ALA A 613 6.02 -15.71 5.08
N CYS A 614 7.04 -16.56 5.00
CA CYS A 614 8.40 -16.27 5.44
C CYS A 614 9.27 -16.09 4.19
N LEU A 615 9.89 -14.92 4.07
CA LEU A 615 10.75 -14.52 2.95
C LEU A 615 12.21 -14.48 3.38
N TYR A 616 13.13 -14.68 2.44
CA TYR A 616 14.58 -14.63 2.64
C TYR A 616 15.03 -13.28 3.22
N SER A 617 14.46 -12.18 2.74
CA SER A 617 14.75 -10.83 3.25
C SER A 617 14.37 -10.61 4.71
N GLY A 618 13.49 -11.43 5.29
CA GLY A 618 12.96 -11.24 6.64
C GLY A 618 11.98 -10.07 6.78
N GLU A 619 11.59 -9.42 5.67
CA GLU A 619 10.65 -8.31 5.68
C GLU A 619 9.24 -8.74 6.11
N ASP A 620 8.41 -7.77 6.53
CA ASP A 620 7.00 -8.03 6.86
C ASP A 620 6.23 -8.48 5.60
N PRO A 621 5.59 -9.66 5.59
CA PRO A 621 4.96 -10.22 4.39
C PRO A 621 3.77 -9.40 3.87
N ILE A 622 3.10 -8.59 4.72
CA ILE A 622 2.03 -7.69 4.26
C ILE A 622 2.63 -6.54 3.45
N THR A 623 3.77 -6.02 3.88
CA THR A 623 4.51 -4.97 3.16
C THR A 623 5.12 -5.53 1.88
N ALA A 624 5.69 -6.75 1.94
CA ALA A 624 6.21 -7.47 0.78
C ALA A 624 5.15 -7.73 -0.29
N HIS A 625 3.92 -8.01 0.14
CA HIS A 625 2.80 -8.33 -0.75
C HIS A 625 2.58 -7.24 -1.81
N ASN A 626 2.47 -5.98 -1.37
CA ASN A 626 2.31 -4.85 -2.29
C ASN A 626 3.56 -4.59 -3.15
N ARG A 627 4.75 -4.98 -2.68
CA ARG A 627 6.02 -4.80 -3.39
C ARG A 627 6.28 -5.89 -4.44
N TYR A 628 5.67 -7.05 -4.27
CA TYR A 628 5.95 -8.24 -5.07
C TYR A 628 5.73 -8.05 -6.58
N PRO A 629 4.65 -7.40 -7.07
CA PRO A 629 4.49 -7.13 -8.50
C PRO A 629 5.64 -6.30 -9.09
N GLU A 630 6.18 -5.35 -8.34
CA GLU A 630 7.28 -4.50 -8.81
C GLU A 630 8.60 -5.28 -8.94
N LEU A 631 8.87 -6.21 -8.00
CA LEU A 631 10.01 -7.11 -8.10
C LEU A 631 9.89 -8.01 -9.32
N TRP A 632 8.69 -8.53 -9.57
CA TRP A 632 8.42 -9.36 -10.73
C TRP A 632 8.61 -8.59 -12.04
N ALA A 633 8.09 -7.37 -12.13
CA ALA A 633 8.27 -6.48 -13.28
C ALA A 633 9.75 -6.12 -13.50
N LYS A 634 10.49 -5.86 -12.41
CA LYS A 634 11.92 -5.53 -12.44
C LYS A 634 12.74 -6.63 -13.10
N ILE A 635 12.53 -7.90 -12.71
CA ILE A 635 13.29 -9.04 -13.28
C ILE A 635 13.11 -9.11 -14.80
N ASN A 636 11.86 -8.97 -15.27
CA ASN A 636 11.55 -8.99 -16.71
C ASN A 636 12.15 -7.78 -17.44
N ARG A 637 12.08 -6.58 -16.85
CA ARG A 637 12.68 -5.37 -17.43
C ARG A 637 14.19 -5.48 -17.57
N GLU A 638 14.88 -5.83 -16.49
CA GLU A 638 16.34 -5.92 -16.48
C GLU A 638 16.81 -6.98 -17.47
N PHE A 639 16.11 -8.11 -17.59
CA PHE A 639 16.41 -9.09 -18.64
C PHE A 639 16.36 -8.48 -20.04
N VAL A 640 15.30 -7.74 -20.38
CA VAL A 640 15.16 -7.09 -21.69
C VAL A 640 16.28 -6.07 -21.93
N GLU A 641 16.66 -5.30 -20.90
CA GLU A 641 17.73 -4.30 -20.98
C GLU A 641 19.13 -4.93 -21.11
N GLU A 642 19.40 -5.99 -20.35
CA GLU A 642 20.63 -6.78 -20.41
C GLU A 642 20.78 -7.45 -21.77
N TRP A 643 19.71 -8.09 -22.26
CA TRP A 643 19.69 -8.73 -23.58
C TRP A 643 19.94 -7.70 -24.69
N LYS A 644 19.25 -6.56 -24.66
CA LYS A 644 19.47 -5.47 -25.62
C LYS A 644 20.89 -4.92 -25.58
N SER A 645 21.51 -4.90 -24.41
CA SER A 645 22.90 -4.44 -24.23
C SER A 645 23.93 -5.45 -24.74
N SER A 646 23.58 -6.73 -24.79
CA SER A 646 24.43 -7.81 -25.31
C SER A 646 24.54 -7.84 -26.84
N LEU A 647 23.59 -7.22 -27.56
CA LEU A 647 23.60 -7.14 -29.03
C LEU A 647 24.74 -6.22 -29.54
N VAL A 648 25.37 -6.61 -30.66
CA VAL A 648 26.51 -5.90 -31.24
C VAL A 648 26.18 -5.40 -32.66
N GLY A 649 26.59 -4.18 -32.99
CA GLY A 649 26.47 -3.65 -34.36
C GLY A 649 25.02 -3.41 -34.79
N LYS A 650 24.66 -3.85 -36.00
CA LYS A 650 23.32 -3.61 -36.61
C LYS A 650 22.16 -4.23 -35.82
N GLU A 651 22.39 -5.34 -35.11
CA GLU A 651 21.36 -6.00 -34.27
C GLU A 651 20.91 -5.12 -33.10
N LYS A 652 21.77 -4.21 -32.62
CA LYS A 652 21.44 -3.27 -31.54
C LYS A 652 20.52 -2.13 -31.98
N GLU A 653 20.54 -1.79 -33.27
CA GLU A 653 19.73 -0.73 -33.88
C GLU A 653 18.43 -1.25 -34.50
N ASP A 654 18.29 -2.58 -34.63
CA ASP A 654 17.13 -3.21 -35.22
C ASP A 654 15.92 -3.21 -34.27
N GLN A 655 14.93 -2.36 -34.57
CA GLN A 655 13.68 -2.32 -33.80
C GLN A 655 12.80 -3.56 -34.04
N GLU A 656 13.04 -4.34 -35.09
CA GLU A 656 12.29 -5.57 -35.37
C GLU A 656 12.60 -6.69 -34.38
N GLU A 657 13.74 -6.61 -33.69
CA GLU A 657 14.19 -7.62 -32.72
C GLU A 657 13.90 -7.22 -31.25
N ALA A 658 13.35 -6.04 -31.02
CA ALA A 658 13.05 -5.57 -29.67
C ALA A 658 11.96 -6.42 -28.99
N MET A 659 12.15 -6.72 -27.71
CA MET A 659 11.24 -7.56 -26.92
C MET A 659 10.11 -6.77 -26.28
N VAL A 660 8.96 -7.42 -26.11
CA VAL A 660 7.82 -6.86 -25.37
C VAL A 660 7.29 -7.86 -24.34
N PHE A 661 7.15 -7.41 -23.10
CA PHE A 661 6.37 -8.14 -22.10
C PHE A 661 5.26 -7.26 -21.53
N PHE A 662 4.18 -7.88 -21.09
CA PHE A 662 3.04 -7.18 -20.52
C PHE A 662 2.54 -7.86 -19.25
N MET A 663 2.00 -7.07 -18.33
CA MET A 663 1.64 -7.46 -16.96
C MET A 663 0.27 -6.92 -16.57
N ARG A 664 -0.41 -7.60 -15.63
CA ARG A 664 -1.65 -7.10 -15.01
C ARG A 664 -1.45 -6.54 -13.61
N ALA A 665 -0.56 -7.14 -12.81
CA ALA A 665 -0.35 -6.75 -11.43
C ALA A 665 0.72 -5.69 -11.34
N GLY A 666 0.50 -4.71 -10.47
CA GLY A 666 1.44 -3.62 -10.30
C GLY A 666 1.29 -2.89 -8.97
N PHE A 667 2.21 -1.96 -8.73
CA PHE A 667 2.12 -1.03 -7.62
C PHE A 667 2.73 0.32 -8.02
N ARG A 668 3.18 1.14 -7.07
CA ARG A 668 3.58 2.52 -7.33
C ARG A 668 4.77 2.68 -8.30
N ASN A 669 5.73 1.77 -8.31
CA ASN A 669 6.91 1.81 -9.18
C ASN A 669 6.79 0.92 -10.42
N SER A 670 5.69 0.18 -10.59
CA SER A 670 5.45 -0.60 -11.81
C SER A 670 5.68 0.16 -13.11
N PRO A 671 5.28 1.44 -13.25
CA PRO A 671 5.54 2.22 -14.47
C PRO A 671 7.02 2.36 -14.86
N LYS A 672 7.96 2.17 -13.92
CA LYS A 672 9.40 2.12 -14.23
C LYS A 672 9.78 0.87 -15.01
N TRP A 673 9.15 -0.25 -14.65
CA TRP A 673 9.60 -1.57 -15.02
C TRP A 673 8.76 -2.13 -16.17
N GLU A 674 7.44 -1.93 -16.15
CA GLU A 674 6.53 -2.53 -17.13
C GLU A 674 6.73 -1.93 -18.53
N THR A 675 6.66 -2.77 -19.57
CA THR A 675 6.65 -2.29 -20.96
C THR A 675 5.26 -1.88 -21.39
N GLN A 676 4.26 -2.64 -20.96
CA GLN A 676 2.86 -2.35 -21.25
C GLN A 676 1.97 -2.95 -20.14
N PRO A 677 1.07 -2.17 -19.52
CA PRO A 677 0.01 -2.72 -18.69
C PRO A 677 -1.05 -3.39 -19.58
N TRP A 678 -1.59 -4.52 -19.13
CA TRP A 678 -2.66 -5.25 -19.80
C TRP A 678 -3.91 -5.35 -18.93
N PHE A 679 -5.05 -4.98 -19.51
CA PHE A 679 -6.35 -5.11 -18.88
C PHE A 679 -6.84 -6.57 -19.00
N SER A 680 -6.86 -7.30 -17.87
CA SER A 680 -7.70 -8.50 -17.80
C SER A 680 -9.16 -8.08 -17.82
N SER A 681 -9.86 -8.41 -18.89
CA SER A 681 -11.30 -8.18 -19.04
C SER A 681 -12.11 -9.39 -18.65
#